data_AF-A0A937TUM9-F1
#
_entry.id   AF-A0A937TUM9-F1
#
_cell.length_a   1.000
_cell.length_b   1.000
_cell.length_c   1.000
_cell.angle_alpha   90.00
_cell.angle_beta   90.00
_cell.angle_gamma   90.00
#
_symmetry.space_group_name_H-M   'P 1'
#
loop_
_entity.id
_entity.type
_entity.pdbx_description
1 polymer ?
#
loop_
_entity_poly.entity_id
_entity_poly.type
_entity_poly.pdbx_seq_one_letter_code
_entity_poly.pdbx_strand_id
1 'polypeptide(L)'
;LCRKLVQDPDNAKLRMSAIDAYLGLLDSPAGARALLNPSVGQVYCTYVPLAAKGTRELASAVLMELGNWYVAMARKAPPTTRPTLARRAASYYRAYLRKLSQQGATVAAVQEARATINAALKQAGLASLPNEVLFRDPVVQKAFDRAVDWLWSRQAADGAWVTHTEGDSHDYGNYNTRSTATALAALLAGGASITDSRVVKAVRWLEPTVTRQTEGVAFRCLVWMEVQKRKPGAARRMLSNDVTTMVRATRNGSYGETVTSWNYARIQESWPGPVGVDAGERAGLKAPRSYWQLVAGFWSGRQRADGDISPSSKVNAKAEPNTRLTVNGAGCLALALNRLHGPDAVKKLSGIDVEPLTRVLDWMDKNFASLAALRPENTLARDRGDLPSHRAPAGEASAPEHLIFSEAFYMLSNIGLVTGREKLGQVKWWADGSRYLAGLQNTDGSWGGIIDTARVVLFLTNGYSYEQANQADLPALLTGAAAAATAPATTRPAEPEPLSDFEARRLLRSRESTLKSRLRNHPENQAVARQLVRLYVLELKEPQKALAYADRTGNYWIKRYIGLLSTAPNTLGQDEALGLADWHLQMADGATDDGRTLALTRAVGYYRAYLARNPGFASDAEKAKTSLERATDALSAMSGP
;
A
#
# COMPACT_ATOMS: atom_id res chain seq x y z
N LEU A 1 25.63 39.74 -10.35
CA LEU A 1 24.94 40.27 -9.15
C LEU A 1 25.89 40.27 -7.96
N CYS A 2 26.41 39.12 -7.52
CA CYS A 2 27.30 39.04 -6.34
C CYS A 2 28.51 39.98 -6.40
N ARG A 3 29.24 40.08 -7.53
CA ARG A 3 30.34 41.04 -7.69
C ARG A 3 29.92 42.51 -7.45
N LYS A 4 28.71 42.89 -7.88
CA LYS A 4 28.18 44.25 -7.64
C LYS A 4 27.75 44.44 -6.18
N LEU A 5 27.25 43.40 -5.52
CA LEU A 5 26.94 43.42 -4.08
C LEU A 5 28.19 43.50 -3.20
N VAL A 6 29.33 42.99 -3.66
CA VAL A 6 30.62 43.19 -2.95
C VAL A 6 31.05 44.66 -3.03
N GLN A 7 30.78 45.33 -4.15
CA GLN A 7 31.09 46.75 -4.34
C GLN A 7 30.13 47.68 -3.59
N ASP A 8 28.88 47.25 -3.43
CA ASP A 8 27.81 48.01 -2.77
C ASP A 8 26.91 47.05 -1.96
N PRO A 9 27.31 46.70 -0.72
CA PRO A 9 26.61 45.69 0.08
C PRO A 9 25.23 46.13 0.56
N ASP A 10 24.96 47.42 0.64
CA ASP A 10 23.70 47.96 1.16
C ASP A 10 22.64 48.16 0.07
N ASN A 11 22.98 47.90 -1.19
CA ASN A 11 22.08 47.99 -2.33
C ASN A 11 20.92 46.97 -2.26
N ALA A 12 19.81 47.39 -1.64
CA ALA A 12 18.62 46.56 -1.44
C ALA A 12 18.11 45.93 -2.75
N LYS A 13 18.08 46.70 -3.84
CA LYS A 13 17.57 46.23 -5.15
C LYS A 13 18.44 45.15 -5.76
N LEU A 14 19.77 45.32 -5.74
CA LEU A 14 20.70 44.28 -6.20
C LEU A 14 20.62 43.03 -5.35
N ARG A 15 20.42 43.19 -4.03
CA ARG A 15 20.33 42.10 -3.06
C ARG A 15 19.05 41.28 -3.24
N MET A 16 17.89 41.94 -3.36
CA MET A 16 16.62 41.28 -3.71
C MET A 16 16.72 40.55 -5.05
N SER A 17 17.33 41.17 -6.07
CA SER A 17 17.55 40.53 -7.37
C SER A 17 18.43 39.28 -7.28
N ALA A 18 19.45 39.30 -6.40
CA ALA A 18 20.29 38.14 -6.14
C ALA A 18 19.50 37.04 -5.42
N ILE A 19 18.69 37.38 -4.42
CA ILE A 19 17.79 36.44 -3.72
C ILE A 19 16.83 35.79 -4.71
N ASP A 20 16.18 36.56 -5.58
CA ASP A 20 15.27 36.02 -6.60
C ASP A 20 15.98 35.06 -7.56
N ALA A 21 17.24 35.35 -7.93
CA ALA A 21 18.05 34.44 -8.73
C ALA A 21 18.35 33.12 -7.98
N TYR A 22 18.67 33.18 -6.68
CA TYR A 22 18.84 31.97 -5.87
C TYR A 22 17.56 31.15 -5.78
N LEU A 23 16.40 31.80 -5.59
CA LEU A 23 15.12 31.11 -5.45
C LEU A 23 14.59 30.56 -6.79
N GLY A 24 14.73 31.31 -7.89
CA GLY A 24 14.09 31.01 -9.17
C GLY A 24 15.02 30.39 -10.22
N LEU A 25 16.30 30.77 -10.29
CA LEU A 25 17.25 30.21 -11.27
C LEU A 25 18.04 29.05 -10.67
N LEU A 26 18.56 29.22 -9.45
CA LEU A 26 19.45 28.24 -8.83
C LEU A 26 18.72 27.20 -7.97
N ASP A 27 17.44 27.41 -7.70
CA ASP A 27 16.61 26.56 -6.83
C ASP A 27 17.25 26.31 -5.45
N SER A 28 17.92 27.32 -4.89
CA SER A 28 18.73 27.25 -3.68
C SER A 28 18.30 28.28 -2.63
N PRO A 29 17.19 28.04 -1.91
CA PRO A 29 16.73 28.93 -0.84
C PRO A 29 17.74 29.02 0.32
N ALA A 30 18.50 27.96 0.58
CA ALA A 30 19.58 27.99 1.58
C ALA A 30 20.69 28.98 1.18
N GLY A 31 21.06 29.03 -0.10
CA GLY A 31 22.02 30.00 -0.62
C GLY A 31 21.52 31.45 -0.52
N ALA A 32 20.22 31.67 -0.71
CA ALA A 32 19.60 32.99 -0.56
C ALA A 32 19.67 33.52 0.89
N ARG A 33 19.74 32.65 1.90
CA ARG A 33 19.75 33.04 3.32
C ARG A 33 20.95 33.91 3.67
N ALA A 34 22.11 33.67 3.07
CA ALA A 34 23.33 34.47 3.29
C ALA A 34 23.21 35.90 2.76
N LEU A 35 22.20 36.18 1.92
CA LEU A 35 21.95 37.50 1.36
C LEU A 35 20.95 38.32 2.18
N LEU A 36 20.35 37.76 3.24
CA LEU A 36 19.39 38.49 4.08
C LEU A 36 20.09 39.53 4.96
N ASN A 37 19.52 40.73 5.00
CA ASN A 37 19.88 41.81 5.91
C ASN A 37 18.62 42.69 6.14
N PRO A 38 18.67 43.72 7.01
CA PRO A 38 17.49 44.58 7.23
C PRO A 38 16.97 45.30 5.97
N SER A 39 17.77 45.43 4.90
CA SER A 39 17.39 46.18 3.69
C SER A 39 16.61 45.37 2.64
N VAL A 40 16.51 44.04 2.74
CA VAL A 40 15.78 43.20 1.75
C VAL A 40 14.26 43.13 1.95
N GLY A 41 13.73 43.83 2.95
CA GLY A 41 12.30 43.86 3.26
C GLY A 41 11.82 42.64 4.06
N GLN A 42 10.77 42.86 4.85
CA GLN A 42 10.29 41.89 5.84
C GLN A 42 9.88 40.55 5.21
N VAL A 43 9.27 40.57 4.03
CA VAL A 43 8.77 39.36 3.35
C VAL A 43 9.91 38.36 3.08
N TYR A 44 11.07 38.83 2.59
CA TYR A 44 12.22 37.94 2.35
C TYR A 44 12.84 37.46 3.65
N CYS A 45 12.95 38.33 4.66
CA CYS A 45 13.44 37.96 5.99
C CYS A 45 12.58 36.88 6.65
N THR A 46 11.27 36.87 6.40
CA THR A 46 10.35 35.84 6.90
C THR A 46 10.46 34.54 6.10
N TYR A 47 10.29 34.59 4.77
CA TYR A 47 10.07 33.37 3.99
C TYR A 47 11.33 32.66 3.53
N VAL A 48 12.46 33.36 3.30
CA VAL A 48 13.70 32.71 2.85
C VAL A 48 14.24 31.72 3.88
N PRO A 49 14.30 32.02 5.19
CA PRO A 49 14.72 31.04 6.19
C PRO A 49 13.77 29.84 6.29
N LEU A 50 12.47 30.04 6.11
CA LEU A 50 11.47 28.96 6.11
C LEU A 50 11.61 28.08 4.87
N ALA A 51 11.82 28.68 3.69
CA ALA A 51 12.02 27.97 2.44
C ALA A 51 13.34 27.18 2.38
N ALA A 52 14.31 27.53 3.24
CA ALA A 52 15.57 26.80 3.38
C ALA A 52 15.41 25.50 4.21
N LYS A 53 14.31 25.33 4.96
CA LYS A 53 14.01 24.11 5.72
C LYS A 53 13.42 23.02 4.83
N GLY A 54 13.57 21.76 5.25
CA GLY A 54 12.87 20.66 4.59
C GLY A 54 11.35 20.76 4.78
N THR A 55 10.55 20.37 3.78
CA THR A 55 9.07 20.41 3.88
C THR A 55 8.50 19.58 5.04
N ARG A 56 9.24 18.57 5.51
CA ARG A 56 8.88 17.74 6.67
C ARG A 56 8.98 18.49 8.01
N GLU A 57 9.84 19.50 8.10
CA GLU A 57 10.05 20.30 9.32
C GLU A 57 9.01 21.40 9.49
N LEU A 58 8.24 21.69 8.44
CA LEU A 58 7.35 22.85 8.40
C LEU A 58 5.94 22.49 8.89
N ALA A 59 5.32 23.40 9.64
CA ALA A 59 3.91 23.32 10.03
C ALA A 59 2.97 23.41 8.81
N SER A 60 1.77 22.85 8.89
CA SER A 60 0.80 22.86 7.77
C SER A 60 0.50 24.29 7.29
N ALA A 61 0.29 25.22 8.22
CA ALA A 61 0.06 26.63 7.89
C ALA A 61 1.24 27.24 7.11
N VAL A 62 2.48 26.98 7.55
CA VAL A 62 3.70 27.47 6.89
C VAL A 62 3.87 26.90 5.48
N LEU A 63 3.50 25.63 5.27
CA LEU A 63 3.53 25.01 3.94
C LEU A 63 2.56 25.71 2.98
N MET A 64 1.34 26.02 3.43
CA MET A 64 0.37 26.78 2.63
C MET A 64 0.88 28.18 2.30
N GLU A 65 1.41 28.90 3.29
CA GLU A 65 1.96 30.25 3.11
C GLU A 65 3.14 30.28 2.14
N LEU A 66 4.09 29.35 2.26
CA LEU A 66 5.20 29.24 1.31
C LEU A 66 4.72 28.90 -0.09
N GLY A 67 3.74 28.01 -0.23
CA GLY A 67 3.10 27.74 -1.52
C GLY A 67 2.56 29.02 -2.16
N ASN A 68 1.78 29.79 -1.41
CA ASN A 68 1.20 31.06 -1.87
C ASN A 68 2.28 32.10 -2.22
N TRP A 69 3.33 32.18 -1.41
CA TRP A 69 4.45 33.09 -1.65
C TRP A 69 5.18 32.76 -2.96
N TYR A 70 5.51 31.48 -3.21
CA TYR A 70 6.13 31.06 -4.46
C TYR A 70 5.22 31.26 -5.68
N VAL A 71 3.90 31.09 -5.54
CA VAL A 71 2.93 31.44 -6.61
C VAL A 71 2.97 32.93 -6.92
N ALA A 72 2.96 33.79 -5.90
CA ALA A 72 3.02 35.24 -6.07
C ALA A 72 4.34 35.68 -6.74
N MET A 73 5.46 35.04 -6.39
CA MET A 73 6.75 35.26 -7.07
C MET A 73 6.67 34.81 -8.53
N ALA A 74 6.19 33.60 -8.80
CA ALA A 74 6.11 33.02 -10.15
C ALA A 74 5.30 33.89 -11.14
N ARG A 75 4.23 34.56 -10.67
CA ARG A 75 3.42 35.49 -11.46
C ARG A 75 4.23 36.67 -12.00
N LYS A 76 5.13 37.22 -11.18
CA LYS A 76 5.95 38.39 -11.52
C LYS A 76 7.28 38.02 -12.19
N ALA A 77 7.64 36.74 -12.14
CA ALA A 77 8.95 36.27 -12.57
C ALA A 77 9.04 36.11 -14.11
N PRO A 78 10.24 36.30 -14.69
CA PRO A 78 10.47 36.07 -16.12
C PRO A 78 10.26 34.59 -16.49
N PRO A 79 9.95 34.28 -17.77
CA PRO A 79 9.65 32.92 -18.23
C PRO A 79 10.70 31.86 -17.87
N THR A 80 11.98 32.25 -17.77
CA THR A 80 13.10 31.36 -17.41
C THR A 80 13.08 30.89 -15.95
N THR A 81 12.49 31.67 -15.04
CA THR A 81 12.45 31.36 -13.59
C THR A 81 11.12 30.79 -13.12
N ARG A 82 10.04 31.15 -13.84
CA ARG A 82 8.67 30.77 -13.49
C ARG A 82 8.50 29.25 -13.27
N PRO A 83 9.08 28.34 -14.10
CA PRO A 83 8.92 26.90 -13.88
C PRO A 83 9.51 26.40 -12.55
N THR A 84 10.65 26.94 -12.11
CA THR A 84 11.29 26.57 -10.85
C THR A 84 10.45 27.02 -9.65
N LEU A 85 10.01 28.28 -9.66
CA LEU A 85 9.15 28.84 -8.60
C LEU A 85 7.82 28.09 -8.52
N ALA A 86 7.23 27.76 -9.68
CA ALA A 86 6.02 26.95 -9.76
C ALA A 86 6.20 25.54 -9.19
N ARG A 87 7.35 24.90 -9.48
CA ARG A 87 7.69 23.58 -8.95
C ARG A 87 7.83 23.62 -7.42
N ARG A 88 8.44 24.67 -6.87
CA ARG A 88 8.54 24.89 -5.42
C ARG A 88 7.17 25.10 -4.78
N ALA A 89 6.35 25.99 -5.35
CA ALA A 89 4.97 26.17 -4.89
C ALA A 89 4.22 24.83 -4.84
N ALA A 90 4.28 24.05 -5.93
CA ALA A 90 3.65 22.75 -6.00
C ALA A 90 4.17 21.77 -4.95
N SER A 91 5.48 21.77 -4.66
CA SER A 91 6.08 20.94 -3.61
C SER A 91 5.54 21.27 -2.22
N TYR A 92 5.46 22.56 -1.86
CA TYR A 92 4.90 22.99 -0.58
C TYR A 92 3.42 22.65 -0.44
N TYR A 93 2.64 22.89 -1.50
CA TYR A 93 1.23 22.52 -1.49
C TYR A 93 0.99 21.01 -1.37
N ARG A 94 1.80 20.17 -2.02
CA ARG A 94 1.72 18.71 -1.85
C ARG A 94 2.04 18.29 -0.43
N ALA A 95 3.10 18.87 0.15
CA ALA A 95 3.45 18.62 1.55
C ALA A 95 2.32 19.05 2.50
N TYR A 96 1.66 20.19 2.22
CA TYR A 96 0.48 20.65 2.96
C TYR A 96 -0.66 19.64 2.89
N LEU A 97 -1.04 19.19 1.68
CA LEU A 97 -2.12 18.22 1.50
C LEU A 97 -1.84 16.88 2.19
N ARG A 98 -0.58 16.41 2.15
CA ARG A 98 -0.15 15.23 2.92
C ARG A 98 -0.33 15.44 4.42
N LYS A 99 0.12 16.59 4.93
CA LYS A 99 0.05 16.88 6.36
C LYS A 99 -1.39 17.01 6.84
N LEU A 100 -2.27 17.63 6.04
CA LEU A 100 -3.72 17.63 6.30
C LEU A 100 -4.27 16.21 6.40
N SER A 101 -3.97 15.36 5.42
CA SER A 101 -4.45 13.98 5.40
C SER A 101 -3.97 13.19 6.62
N GLN A 102 -2.71 13.37 7.04
CA GLN A 102 -2.13 12.77 8.25
C GLN A 102 -2.74 13.32 9.55
N GLN A 103 -3.21 14.56 9.54
CA GLN A 103 -3.92 15.19 10.67
C GLN A 103 -5.40 14.78 10.73
N GLY A 104 -5.81 13.75 9.98
CA GLY A 104 -7.17 13.22 9.99
C GLY A 104 -8.17 14.05 9.19
N ALA A 105 -7.71 14.99 8.35
CA ALA A 105 -8.61 15.72 7.46
C ALA A 105 -9.37 14.74 6.57
N THR A 106 -10.65 15.03 6.35
CA THR A 106 -11.46 14.23 5.43
C THR A 106 -10.92 14.36 4.01
N VAL A 107 -11.18 13.36 3.17
CA VAL A 107 -10.82 13.43 1.76
C VAL A 107 -11.44 14.66 1.10
N ALA A 108 -12.71 14.94 1.40
CA ALA A 108 -13.41 16.11 0.87
C ALA A 108 -12.65 17.40 1.20
N ALA A 109 -12.20 17.58 2.44
CA ALA A 109 -11.40 18.73 2.84
C ALA A 109 -10.05 18.79 2.10
N VAL A 110 -9.38 17.65 1.90
CA VAL A 110 -8.14 17.58 1.12
C VAL A 110 -8.38 17.93 -0.36
N GLN A 111 -9.49 17.48 -0.94
CA GLN A 111 -9.86 17.78 -2.33
C GLN A 111 -10.28 19.24 -2.51
N GLU A 112 -11.01 19.81 -1.55
CA GLU A 112 -11.35 21.23 -1.53
C GLU A 112 -10.10 22.10 -1.45
N ALA A 113 -9.19 21.79 -0.52
CA ALA A 113 -7.91 22.48 -0.41
C ALA A 113 -7.11 22.40 -1.72
N ARG A 114 -7.08 21.21 -2.35
CA ARG A 114 -6.45 21.01 -3.65
C ARG A 114 -7.12 21.84 -4.75
N ALA A 115 -8.45 21.92 -4.79
CA ALA A 115 -9.18 22.72 -5.77
C ALA A 115 -8.84 24.21 -5.63
N THR A 116 -8.81 24.73 -4.39
CA THR A 116 -8.38 26.10 -4.09
C THR A 116 -6.94 26.35 -4.56
N ILE A 117 -6.02 25.42 -4.26
CA ILE A 117 -4.63 25.51 -4.72
C ILE A 117 -4.53 25.50 -6.25
N ASN A 118 -5.26 24.60 -6.92
CA ASN A 118 -5.28 24.50 -8.37
C ASN A 118 -5.87 25.76 -9.03
N ALA A 119 -6.88 26.39 -8.41
CA ALA A 119 -7.40 27.68 -8.86
C ALA A 119 -6.32 28.78 -8.76
N ALA A 120 -5.58 28.83 -7.66
CA ALA A 120 -4.48 29.78 -7.47
C ALA A 120 -3.33 29.57 -8.47
N LEU A 121 -2.96 28.31 -8.73
CA LEU A 121 -1.97 27.91 -9.74
C LEU A 121 -2.44 28.31 -11.15
N LYS A 122 -3.71 28.03 -11.49
CA LYS A 122 -4.29 28.41 -12.79
C LYS A 122 -4.29 29.92 -13.00
N GLN A 123 -4.69 30.70 -12.00
CA GLN A 123 -4.60 32.17 -12.03
C GLN A 123 -3.16 32.67 -12.19
N ALA A 124 -2.16 31.88 -11.81
CA ALA A 124 -0.74 32.18 -12.01
C ALA A 124 -0.19 31.69 -13.35
N GLY A 125 -1.01 31.10 -14.23
CA GLY A 125 -0.55 30.47 -15.47
C GLY A 125 0.30 29.22 -15.22
N LEU A 126 0.12 28.56 -14.08
CA LEU A 126 0.85 27.35 -13.69
C LEU A 126 -0.02 26.11 -13.87
N ALA A 127 0.62 24.97 -14.10
CA ALA A 127 -0.06 23.68 -14.18
C ALA A 127 -0.69 23.32 -12.82
N SER A 128 -1.89 22.75 -12.83
CA SER A 128 -2.52 22.17 -11.65
C SER A 128 -1.63 21.10 -11.02
N LEU A 129 -1.77 20.91 -9.71
CA LEU A 129 -1.18 19.77 -9.03
C LEU A 129 -1.69 18.46 -9.64
N PRO A 130 -0.82 17.45 -9.81
CA PRO A 130 -1.26 16.13 -10.21
C PRO A 130 -2.16 15.55 -9.12
N ASN A 131 -3.14 14.73 -9.50
CA ASN A 131 -3.99 13.99 -8.58
C ASN A 131 -3.19 12.90 -7.84
N GLU A 132 -2.37 13.33 -6.87
CA GLU A 132 -1.64 12.43 -5.96
C GLU A 132 -2.61 11.65 -5.09
N VAL A 133 -2.29 10.38 -4.89
CA VAL A 133 -2.97 9.49 -3.96
C VAL A 133 -2.52 9.84 -2.54
N LEU A 134 -3.49 10.18 -1.68
CA LEU A 134 -3.26 10.59 -0.29
C LEU A 134 -4.07 9.71 0.67
N PHE A 135 -3.41 8.77 1.32
CA PHE A 135 -3.99 7.85 2.29
C PHE A 135 -4.13 8.53 3.66
N ARG A 136 -5.27 8.30 4.31
CA ARG A 136 -5.49 8.74 5.70
C ARG A 136 -4.58 8.03 6.69
N ASP A 137 -4.31 6.75 6.45
CA ASP A 137 -3.41 5.98 7.30
C ASP A 137 -1.94 6.36 6.99
N PRO A 138 -1.22 6.99 7.93
CA PRO A 138 0.16 7.44 7.68
C PRO A 138 1.12 6.29 7.45
N VAL A 139 0.86 5.09 7.98
CA VAL A 139 1.68 3.90 7.75
C VAL A 139 1.53 3.45 6.30
N VAL A 140 0.29 3.43 5.79
CA VAL A 140 0.00 3.10 4.38
C VAL A 140 0.59 4.16 3.45
N GLN A 141 0.44 5.46 3.77
CA GLN A 141 1.05 6.52 2.98
C GLN A 141 2.57 6.39 2.92
N LYS A 142 3.22 6.15 4.05
CA LYS A 142 4.68 5.98 4.10
C LYS A 142 5.13 4.77 3.28
N ALA A 143 4.40 3.66 3.35
CA ALA A 143 4.70 2.48 2.54
C ALA A 143 4.52 2.77 1.04
N PHE A 144 3.43 3.42 0.66
CA PHE A 144 3.17 3.82 -0.73
C PHE A 144 4.27 4.75 -1.28
N ASP A 145 4.63 5.80 -0.53
CA ASP A 145 5.67 6.76 -0.93
C ASP A 145 7.01 6.04 -1.16
N ARG A 146 7.41 5.16 -0.24
CA ARG A 146 8.65 4.37 -0.37
C ARG A 146 8.64 3.44 -1.58
N ALA A 147 7.48 2.85 -1.90
CA ALA A 147 7.34 1.97 -3.05
C ALA A 147 7.43 2.74 -4.38
N VAL A 148 6.82 3.93 -4.45
CA VAL A 148 6.92 4.82 -5.61
C VAL A 148 8.36 5.30 -5.80
N ASP A 149 9.03 5.72 -4.72
CA ASP A 149 10.44 6.12 -4.76
C ASP A 149 11.34 4.96 -5.21
N TRP A 150 11.12 3.76 -4.67
CA TRP A 150 11.85 2.57 -5.06
C TRP A 150 11.63 2.24 -6.54
N LEU A 151 10.37 2.26 -7.04
CA LEU A 151 10.09 2.03 -8.46
C LEU A 151 10.84 3.05 -9.33
N TRP A 152 10.81 4.34 -8.98
CA TRP A 152 11.57 5.35 -9.72
C TRP A 152 13.07 5.08 -9.71
N SER A 153 13.64 4.62 -8.60
CA SER A 153 15.07 4.30 -8.51
C SER A 153 15.50 3.12 -9.39
N ARG A 154 14.54 2.28 -9.82
CA ARG A 154 14.78 1.11 -10.68
C ARG A 154 14.60 1.40 -12.17
N GLN A 155 14.19 2.61 -12.54
CA GLN A 155 14.07 2.97 -13.95
C GLN A 155 15.45 3.11 -14.61
N ALA A 156 15.67 2.41 -15.70
CA ALA A 156 16.87 2.54 -16.53
C ALA A 156 16.90 3.89 -17.27
N ALA A 157 18.07 4.26 -17.79
CA ALA A 157 18.28 5.56 -18.44
C ALA A 157 17.39 5.79 -19.68
N ASP A 158 17.05 4.71 -20.39
CA ASP A 158 16.18 4.66 -21.56
C ASP A 158 14.68 4.73 -21.22
N GLY A 159 14.32 4.60 -19.94
CA GLY A 159 12.95 4.65 -19.43
C GLY A 159 12.34 3.29 -19.07
N ALA A 160 13.03 2.18 -19.33
CA ALA A 160 12.55 0.84 -19.03
C ALA A 160 12.71 0.45 -17.56
N TRP A 161 11.95 -0.56 -17.13
CA TRP A 161 12.18 -1.29 -15.89
C TRP A 161 12.67 -2.69 -16.21
N VAL A 162 14.00 -2.83 -16.25
CA VAL A 162 14.68 -4.05 -16.67
C VAL A 162 14.75 -5.04 -15.51
N THR A 163 14.28 -6.27 -15.72
CA THR A 163 14.35 -7.35 -14.72
C THR A 163 15.37 -8.43 -15.04
N HIS A 164 15.81 -8.50 -16.29
CA HIS A 164 16.79 -9.47 -16.78
C HIS A 164 17.89 -8.71 -17.49
N THR A 165 19.12 -9.24 -17.54
CA THR A 165 20.22 -8.63 -18.29
C THR A 165 20.33 -9.23 -19.70
N GLU A 166 20.86 -8.46 -20.66
CA GLU A 166 21.08 -8.95 -22.03
C GLU A 166 21.95 -10.21 -21.97
N GLY A 167 21.40 -11.36 -22.38
CA GLY A 167 22.07 -12.66 -22.36
C GLY A 167 21.22 -13.83 -21.84
N ASP A 168 20.20 -13.56 -21.02
CA ASP A 168 19.53 -14.62 -20.23
C ASP A 168 18.43 -15.42 -20.95
N SER A 169 17.92 -14.99 -22.11
CA SER A 169 17.03 -15.81 -22.95
C SER A 169 16.72 -15.14 -24.30
N HIS A 170 16.23 -15.92 -25.26
CA HIS A 170 15.70 -15.44 -26.55
C HIS A 170 14.44 -14.57 -26.41
N ASP A 171 13.91 -14.36 -25.20
CA ASP A 171 12.64 -13.67 -24.95
C ASP A 171 12.79 -12.38 -24.11
N TYR A 172 14.01 -11.85 -24.07
CA TYR A 172 14.42 -10.65 -23.31
C TYR A 172 13.46 -9.45 -23.46
N GLY A 173 13.04 -9.16 -24.69
CA GLY A 173 12.14 -8.05 -24.97
C GLY A 173 10.78 -8.18 -24.28
N ASN A 174 10.23 -9.40 -24.20
CA ASN A 174 8.90 -9.65 -23.65
C ASN A 174 8.83 -9.38 -22.13
N TYR A 175 9.81 -9.87 -21.38
CA TYR A 175 9.85 -9.72 -19.92
C TYR A 175 10.04 -8.26 -19.48
N ASN A 176 10.87 -7.52 -20.22
CA ASN A 176 11.09 -6.10 -19.96
C ASN A 176 9.87 -5.26 -20.33
N THR A 177 9.12 -5.61 -21.38
CA THR A 177 7.84 -4.96 -21.68
C THR A 177 6.84 -5.15 -20.55
N ARG A 178 6.70 -6.38 -20.03
CA ARG A 178 5.82 -6.66 -18.88
C ARG A 178 6.19 -5.83 -17.66
N SER A 179 7.47 -5.84 -17.29
CA SER A 179 7.97 -5.13 -16.11
C SER A 179 7.79 -3.62 -16.24
N THR A 180 8.15 -3.05 -17.39
CA THR A 180 7.99 -1.62 -17.72
C THR A 180 6.53 -1.20 -17.72
N ALA A 181 5.65 -1.98 -18.36
CA ALA A 181 4.22 -1.67 -18.42
C ALA A 181 3.57 -1.73 -17.04
N THR A 182 3.92 -2.73 -16.22
CA THR A 182 3.37 -2.88 -14.86
C THR A 182 3.82 -1.72 -13.96
N ALA A 183 5.12 -1.41 -13.95
CA ALA A 183 5.66 -0.29 -13.17
C ALA A 183 5.07 1.06 -13.60
N LEU A 184 5.01 1.32 -14.90
CA LEU A 184 4.44 2.57 -15.41
C LEU A 184 2.94 2.68 -15.13
N ALA A 185 2.17 1.60 -15.27
CA ALA A 185 0.75 1.59 -14.93
C ALA A 185 0.54 1.94 -13.45
N ALA A 186 1.33 1.34 -12.56
CA ALA A 186 1.29 1.61 -11.12
C ALA A 186 1.61 3.07 -10.79
N LEU A 187 2.67 3.63 -11.40
CA LEU A 187 3.09 5.02 -11.18
C LEU A 187 2.03 6.01 -11.70
N LEU A 188 1.47 5.76 -12.89
CA LEU A 188 0.39 6.57 -13.44
C LEU A 188 -0.87 6.49 -12.57
N ALA A 189 -1.29 5.29 -12.15
CA ALA A 189 -2.40 5.12 -11.22
C ALA A 189 -2.14 5.83 -9.89
N GLY A 190 -0.88 5.84 -9.42
CA GLY A 190 -0.40 6.57 -8.24
C GLY A 190 -0.36 8.09 -8.37
N GLY A 191 -0.74 8.63 -9.53
CA GLY A 191 -0.83 10.06 -9.76
C GLY A 191 0.40 10.67 -10.43
N ALA A 192 1.35 9.87 -10.95
CA ALA A 192 2.47 10.40 -11.73
C ALA A 192 1.95 11.23 -12.93
N SER A 193 2.63 12.34 -13.21
CA SER A 193 2.26 13.22 -14.32
C SER A 193 2.66 12.61 -15.66
N ILE A 194 1.78 12.69 -16.66
CA ILE A 194 2.11 12.29 -18.05
C ILE A 194 3.15 13.20 -18.70
N THR A 195 3.49 14.32 -18.07
CA THR A 195 4.55 15.25 -18.51
C THR A 195 5.86 15.08 -17.72
N ASP A 196 5.91 14.18 -16.73
CA ASP A 196 7.16 13.85 -16.05
C ASP A 196 8.13 13.24 -17.07
N SER A 197 9.37 13.74 -17.14
CA SER A 197 10.35 13.29 -18.14
C SER A 197 10.64 11.80 -18.06
N ARG A 198 10.54 11.20 -16.86
CA ARG A 198 10.69 9.77 -16.62
C ARG A 198 9.52 8.97 -17.21
N VAL A 199 8.30 9.46 -17.04
CA VAL A 199 7.10 8.87 -17.67
C VAL A 199 7.19 9.00 -19.19
N VAL A 200 7.56 10.16 -19.71
CA VAL A 200 7.70 10.39 -21.16
C VAL A 200 8.70 9.41 -21.78
N LYS A 201 9.85 9.19 -21.13
CA LYS A 201 10.82 8.17 -21.55
C LYS A 201 10.21 6.77 -21.57
N ALA A 202 9.54 6.37 -20.49
CA ALA A 202 8.90 5.05 -20.40
C ALA A 202 7.82 4.83 -21.47
N VAL A 203 6.99 5.85 -21.74
CA VAL A 203 5.98 5.81 -22.81
C VAL A 203 6.64 5.66 -24.18
N ARG A 204 7.69 6.45 -24.45
CA ARG A 204 8.46 6.37 -25.70
C ARG A 204 9.13 5.02 -25.88
N TRP A 205 9.59 4.40 -24.79
CA TRP A 205 10.13 3.06 -24.79
C TRP A 205 9.06 2.01 -25.08
N LEU A 206 7.89 2.11 -24.45
CA LEU A 206 6.79 1.14 -24.62
C LEU A 206 6.12 1.20 -26.00
N GLU A 207 5.98 2.39 -26.58
CA GLU A 207 5.24 2.59 -27.84
C GLU A 207 5.68 1.67 -29.00
N PRO A 208 6.99 1.56 -29.33
CA PRO A 208 7.46 0.69 -30.40
C PRO A 208 7.63 -0.78 -29.98
N THR A 209 7.59 -1.09 -28.67
CA THR A 209 7.78 -2.47 -28.21
C THR A 209 6.64 -3.35 -28.67
N VAL A 210 6.93 -4.60 -29.03
CA VAL A 210 5.91 -5.63 -29.24
C VAL A 210 6.13 -6.68 -28.17
N THR A 211 5.08 -7.01 -27.43
CA THR A 211 5.13 -8.11 -26.48
C THR A 211 4.12 -9.19 -26.84
N ARG A 212 4.55 -10.44 -26.72
CA ARG A 212 3.65 -11.59 -26.84
C ARG A 212 3.12 -12.04 -25.49
N GLN A 213 3.67 -11.58 -24.38
CA GLN A 213 3.18 -11.97 -23.05
C GLN A 213 1.80 -11.39 -22.81
N THR A 214 0.82 -12.24 -22.47
CA THR A 214 -0.56 -11.83 -22.17
C THR A 214 -0.58 -10.75 -21.09
N GLU A 215 0.23 -10.94 -20.05
CA GLU A 215 0.36 -9.97 -18.99
C GLU A 215 0.98 -8.65 -19.47
N GLY A 216 2.02 -8.71 -20.30
CA GLY A 216 2.64 -7.51 -20.88
C GLY A 216 1.65 -6.67 -21.69
N VAL A 217 0.81 -7.30 -22.52
CA VAL A 217 -0.24 -6.61 -23.29
C VAL A 217 -1.31 -6.05 -22.34
N ALA A 218 -1.73 -6.81 -21.33
CA ALA A 218 -2.73 -6.35 -20.35
C ALA A 218 -2.30 -5.08 -19.60
N PHE A 219 -1.07 -5.04 -19.10
CA PHE A 219 -0.56 -3.87 -18.36
C PHE A 219 -0.29 -2.69 -19.29
N ARG A 220 0.04 -2.91 -20.56
CA ARG A 220 0.07 -1.82 -21.55
C ARG A 220 -1.32 -1.20 -21.74
N CYS A 221 -2.39 -1.99 -21.77
CA CYS A 221 -3.75 -1.44 -21.79
C CYS A 221 -4.00 -0.51 -20.58
N LEU A 222 -3.53 -0.88 -19.38
CA LEU A 222 -3.63 -0.02 -18.19
C LEU A 222 -2.83 1.29 -18.35
N VAL A 223 -1.59 1.23 -18.87
CA VAL A 223 -0.81 2.43 -19.20
C VAL A 223 -1.58 3.34 -20.16
N TRP A 224 -2.06 2.79 -21.28
CA TRP A 224 -2.73 3.57 -22.31
C TRP A 224 -4.08 4.11 -21.86
N MET A 225 -4.81 3.39 -21.02
CA MET A 225 -6.01 3.88 -20.35
C MET A 225 -5.69 5.11 -19.50
N GLU A 226 -4.64 5.07 -18.67
CA GLU A 226 -4.24 6.18 -17.81
C GLU A 226 -3.71 7.40 -18.59
N VAL A 227 -3.01 7.18 -19.71
CA VAL A 227 -2.61 8.25 -20.64
C VAL A 227 -3.85 8.87 -21.31
N GLN A 228 -4.76 8.04 -21.83
CA GLN A 228 -5.99 8.47 -22.50
C GLN A 228 -6.90 9.26 -21.55
N LYS A 229 -6.99 8.87 -20.28
CA LYS A 229 -7.75 9.59 -19.24
C LYS A 229 -7.22 11.01 -19.01
N ARG A 230 -5.90 11.21 -19.07
CA ARG A 230 -5.26 12.52 -18.83
C ARG A 230 -5.11 13.36 -20.10
N LYS A 231 -4.97 12.72 -21.25
CA LYS A 231 -4.85 13.35 -22.56
C LYS A 231 -5.69 12.59 -23.60
N PRO A 232 -7.00 12.86 -23.66
CA PRO A 232 -7.90 12.19 -24.59
C PRO A 232 -7.37 12.22 -26.04
N GLY A 233 -7.29 11.05 -26.66
CA GLY A 233 -6.85 10.85 -28.04
C GLY A 233 -5.39 10.40 -28.15
N ALA A 234 -4.53 10.74 -27.18
CA ALA A 234 -3.09 10.54 -27.30
C ALA A 234 -2.66 9.07 -27.35
N ALA A 235 -3.42 8.16 -26.72
CA ALA A 235 -3.08 6.74 -26.67
C ALA A 235 -4.15 5.83 -27.27
N ARG A 236 -5.18 6.40 -27.94
CA ARG A 236 -6.34 5.64 -28.42
C ARG A 236 -5.96 4.52 -29.39
N ARG A 237 -5.03 4.78 -30.31
CA ARG A 237 -4.57 3.77 -31.28
C ARG A 237 -3.87 2.59 -30.60
N MET A 238 -2.90 2.86 -29.73
CA MET A 238 -2.14 1.83 -29.03
C MET A 238 -3.05 1.01 -28.11
N LEU A 239 -3.95 1.67 -27.38
CA LEU A 239 -4.95 0.99 -26.57
C LEU A 239 -5.88 0.10 -27.41
N SER A 240 -6.36 0.61 -28.55
CA SER A 240 -7.24 -0.16 -29.44
C SER A 240 -6.55 -1.39 -30.01
N ASN A 241 -5.26 -1.27 -30.37
CA ASN A 241 -4.47 -2.40 -30.86
C ASN A 241 -4.27 -3.45 -29.76
N ASP A 242 -3.86 -3.04 -28.56
CA ASP A 242 -3.61 -3.96 -27.45
C ASP A 242 -4.91 -4.66 -26.99
N VAL A 243 -6.03 -3.93 -26.91
CA VAL A 243 -7.36 -4.53 -26.61
C VAL A 243 -7.80 -5.51 -27.70
N THR A 244 -7.60 -5.17 -28.98
CA THR A 244 -7.93 -6.07 -30.09
C THR A 244 -7.10 -7.35 -30.04
N THR A 245 -5.81 -7.24 -29.73
CA THR A 245 -4.91 -8.38 -29.50
C THR A 245 -5.46 -9.26 -28.38
N MET A 246 -5.86 -8.69 -27.25
CA MET A 246 -6.38 -9.42 -26.10
C MET A 246 -7.73 -10.09 -26.37
N VAL A 247 -8.62 -9.46 -27.12
CA VAL A 247 -9.90 -10.07 -27.52
C VAL A 247 -9.67 -11.25 -28.47
N ARG A 248 -8.70 -11.15 -29.40
CA ARG A 248 -8.37 -12.23 -30.35
C ARG A 248 -7.58 -13.37 -29.73
N ALA A 249 -6.85 -13.11 -28.64
CA ALA A 249 -6.00 -14.09 -27.97
C ALA A 249 -6.77 -15.20 -27.24
N THR A 250 -8.08 -15.04 -27.02
CA THR A 250 -8.91 -16.02 -26.34
C THR A 250 -9.97 -16.63 -27.25
N ARG A 251 -10.22 -17.93 -27.09
CA ARG A 251 -11.30 -18.67 -27.78
C ARG A 251 -12.44 -19.07 -26.87
N ASN A 252 -12.16 -19.20 -25.58
CA ASN A 252 -13.08 -19.75 -24.59
C ASN A 252 -13.15 -18.89 -23.32
N GLY A 253 -12.52 -17.72 -23.27
CA GLY A 253 -12.43 -16.85 -22.09
C GLY A 253 -11.15 -17.01 -21.26
N SER A 254 -10.32 -18.00 -21.58
CA SER A 254 -9.01 -18.23 -20.96
C SER A 254 -7.85 -17.70 -21.79
N TYR A 255 -6.71 -17.51 -21.14
CA TYR A 255 -5.46 -17.09 -21.76
C TYR A 255 -4.31 -18.00 -21.33
N GLY A 256 -3.31 -18.15 -22.22
CA GLY A 256 -2.00 -18.68 -21.85
C GLY A 256 -1.01 -17.55 -21.56
N GLU A 257 0.22 -17.93 -21.23
CA GLU A 257 1.33 -17.01 -20.94
C GLU A 257 1.56 -15.99 -22.05
N THR A 258 1.37 -16.41 -23.31
CA THR A 258 1.41 -15.54 -24.47
C THR A 258 0.06 -15.40 -25.16
N VAL A 259 -0.18 -14.26 -25.80
CA VAL A 259 -1.39 -13.95 -26.58
C VAL A 259 -1.58 -14.85 -27.80
N THR A 260 -0.58 -15.66 -28.14
CA THR A 260 -0.63 -16.66 -29.21
C THR A 260 -0.83 -18.09 -28.70
N SER A 261 -0.64 -18.35 -27.41
CA SER A 261 -0.63 -19.70 -26.80
C SER A 261 -1.98 -20.20 -26.31
N TRP A 262 -3.04 -20.02 -27.09
CA TRP A 262 -4.41 -20.40 -26.70
C TRP A 262 -4.58 -21.90 -26.38
N ASN A 263 -3.73 -22.78 -26.93
CA ASN A 263 -3.72 -24.23 -26.64
C ASN A 263 -3.12 -24.60 -25.27
N TYR A 264 -2.39 -23.68 -24.65
CA TYR A 264 -1.73 -23.89 -23.35
C TYR A 264 -2.31 -22.97 -22.28
N ALA A 265 -3.60 -22.64 -22.38
CA ALA A 265 -4.23 -21.76 -21.43
C ALA A 265 -4.19 -22.35 -20.02
N ARG A 266 -3.44 -21.71 -19.13
CA ARG A 266 -3.39 -22.03 -17.71
C ARG A 266 -4.27 -21.04 -16.96
N ILE A 267 -5.04 -21.54 -16.00
CA ILE A 267 -5.98 -20.72 -15.24
C ILE A 267 -5.26 -19.57 -14.51
N GLN A 268 -4.05 -19.82 -14.01
CA GLN A 268 -3.20 -18.81 -13.36
C GLN A 268 -2.74 -17.69 -14.30
N GLU A 269 -2.73 -17.91 -15.61
CA GLU A 269 -2.31 -16.95 -16.65
C GLU A 269 -3.52 -16.26 -17.29
N SER A 270 -4.74 -16.64 -16.91
CA SER A 270 -5.97 -16.14 -17.52
C SER A 270 -6.48 -14.81 -16.97
N TRP A 271 -6.02 -14.38 -15.79
CA TRP A 271 -6.52 -13.17 -15.14
C TRP A 271 -6.10 -11.83 -15.79
N PRO A 272 -4.89 -11.67 -16.40
CA PRO A 272 -4.50 -10.39 -17.01
C PRO A 272 -5.37 -10.05 -18.22
N GLY A 273 -5.84 -11.07 -18.94
CA GLY A 273 -6.80 -11.03 -20.02
C GLY A 273 -7.94 -10.01 -19.82
N PRO A 274 -8.90 -10.34 -18.94
CA PRO A 274 -10.02 -9.46 -18.59
C PRO A 274 -9.60 -8.09 -18.07
N VAL A 275 -8.51 -7.98 -17.30
CA VAL A 275 -8.01 -6.70 -16.77
C VAL A 275 -7.64 -5.74 -17.92
N GLY A 276 -6.90 -6.22 -18.91
CA GLY A 276 -6.49 -5.40 -20.05
C GLY A 276 -7.66 -4.93 -20.91
N VAL A 277 -8.66 -5.79 -21.12
CA VAL A 277 -9.85 -5.43 -21.90
C VAL A 277 -10.76 -4.47 -21.12
N ASP A 278 -10.91 -4.67 -19.80
CA ASP A 278 -11.64 -3.74 -18.93
C ASP A 278 -11.03 -2.33 -18.95
N ALA A 279 -9.70 -2.23 -18.91
CA ALA A 279 -8.99 -0.97 -19.03
C ALA A 279 -9.33 -0.24 -20.35
N GLY A 280 -9.42 -0.98 -21.45
CA GLY A 280 -9.90 -0.48 -22.74
C GLY A 280 -11.29 0.15 -22.66
N GLU A 281 -12.23 -0.55 -22.04
CA GLU A 281 -13.59 -0.04 -21.90
C GLU A 281 -13.71 1.15 -20.95
N ARG A 282 -12.93 1.19 -19.87
CA ARG A 282 -12.85 2.36 -18.97
C ARG A 282 -12.35 3.62 -19.68
N ALA A 283 -11.57 3.46 -20.75
CA ALA A 283 -11.11 4.54 -21.62
C ALA A 283 -12.04 4.80 -22.83
N GLY A 284 -13.24 4.22 -22.85
CA GLY A 284 -14.27 4.47 -23.86
C GLY A 284 -14.12 3.66 -25.15
N LEU A 285 -13.33 2.59 -25.15
CA LEU A 285 -13.46 1.54 -26.16
C LEU A 285 -14.65 0.62 -25.82
N LYS A 286 -15.06 -0.23 -26.76
CA LYS A 286 -16.11 -1.22 -26.53
C LYS A 286 -15.56 -2.59 -26.93
N ALA A 287 -15.50 -3.53 -25.98
CA ALA A 287 -15.24 -4.91 -26.34
C ALA A 287 -16.55 -5.58 -26.78
N PRO A 288 -16.50 -6.60 -27.65
CA PRO A 288 -17.70 -7.35 -28.01
C PRO A 288 -18.36 -7.96 -26.77
N ARG A 289 -19.70 -7.94 -26.68
CA ARG A 289 -20.42 -8.62 -25.57
C ARG A 289 -20.06 -10.11 -25.48
N SER A 290 -19.83 -10.76 -26.63
CA SER A 290 -19.41 -12.16 -26.72
C SER A 290 -18.08 -12.43 -26.03
N TYR A 291 -17.15 -11.46 -26.03
CA TYR A 291 -15.89 -11.58 -25.28
C TYR A 291 -16.16 -11.77 -23.77
N TRP A 292 -16.98 -10.90 -23.20
CA TRP A 292 -17.30 -10.97 -21.77
C TRP A 292 -18.10 -12.22 -21.40
N GLN A 293 -18.97 -12.70 -22.31
CA GLN A 293 -19.65 -13.98 -22.14
C GLN A 293 -18.67 -15.16 -22.10
N LEU A 294 -17.65 -15.17 -22.97
CA LEU A 294 -16.60 -16.18 -22.94
C LEU A 294 -15.82 -16.14 -21.62
N VAL A 295 -15.41 -14.95 -21.16
CA VAL A 295 -14.71 -14.80 -19.87
C VAL A 295 -15.57 -15.29 -18.71
N ALA A 296 -16.84 -14.86 -18.63
CA ALA A 296 -17.74 -15.29 -17.58
C ALA A 296 -17.96 -16.81 -17.61
N GLY A 297 -18.18 -17.39 -18.79
CA GLY A 297 -18.35 -18.83 -18.99
C GLY A 297 -17.11 -19.66 -18.64
N PHE A 298 -15.91 -19.16 -18.94
CA PHE A 298 -14.67 -19.84 -18.54
C PHE A 298 -14.56 -19.97 -17.02
N TRP A 299 -14.66 -18.83 -16.32
CA TRP A 299 -14.44 -18.80 -14.89
C TRP A 299 -15.58 -19.47 -14.12
N SER A 300 -16.84 -19.33 -14.56
CA SER A 300 -17.97 -20.04 -13.95
C SER A 300 -17.93 -21.55 -14.23
N GLY A 301 -17.46 -21.97 -15.42
CA GLY A 301 -17.28 -23.38 -15.76
C GLY A 301 -16.16 -24.08 -14.99
N ARG A 302 -15.27 -23.31 -14.32
CA ARG A 302 -14.26 -23.83 -13.38
C ARG A 302 -14.71 -23.78 -11.92
N GLN A 303 -15.86 -23.19 -11.66
CA GLN A 303 -16.41 -23.09 -10.32
C GLN A 303 -16.99 -24.43 -9.88
N ARG A 304 -16.67 -24.84 -8.66
CA ARG A 304 -17.23 -26.01 -8.00
C ARG A 304 -18.58 -25.69 -7.39
N ALA A 305 -19.30 -26.75 -7.00
CA ALA A 305 -20.63 -26.60 -6.38
C ALA A 305 -20.59 -25.77 -5.07
N ASP A 306 -19.47 -25.76 -4.36
CA ASP A 306 -19.27 -24.96 -3.15
C ASP A 306 -18.82 -23.51 -3.41
N GLY A 307 -18.54 -23.16 -4.67
CA GLY A 307 -18.15 -21.80 -5.10
C GLY A 307 -16.65 -21.59 -5.34
N ASP A 308 -15.78 -22.53 -4.96
CA ASP A 308 -14.33 -22.49 -5.21
C ASP A 308 -14.00 -22.56 -6.71
N ILE A 309 -12.91 -21.92 -7.15
CA ILE A 309 -12.43 -21.98 -8.54
C ILE A 309 -11.31 -23.00 -8.66
N SER A 310 -11.59 -24.11 -9.35
CA SER A 310 -10.67 -25.24 -9.47
C SER A 310 -9.42 -24.91 -10.29
N PRO A 311 -8.19 -25.26 -9.82
CA PRO A 311 -6.96 -25.13 -10.60
C PRO A 311 -6.95 -26.01 -11.86
N SER A 312 -7.59 -27.17 -11.78
CA SER A 312 -7.57 -28.17 -12.84
C SER A 312 -8.41 -27.78 -14.04
N SER A 313 -7.99 -28.24 -15.23
CA SER A 313 -8.74 -28.12 -16.49
C SER A 313 -10.12 -28.79 -16.42
N LYS A 314 -10.25 -29.82 -15.57
CA LYS A 314 -11.50 -30.49 -15.23
C LYS A 314 -11.80 -30.24 -13.77
N VAL A 315 -13.05 -29.87 -13.45
CA VAL A 315 -13.49 -29.68 -12.07
C VAL A 315 -13.31 -31.00 -11.31
N ASN A 316 -12.31 -31.06 -10.44
CA ASN A 316 -12.04 -32.23 -9.61
C ASN A 316 -12.59 -31.99 -8.21
N ALA A 317 -13.69 -32.67 -7.88
CA ALA A 317 -14.35 -32.56 -6.57
C ALA A 317 -13.47 -33.03 -5.38
N LYS A 318 -12.30 -33.62 -5.64
CA LYS A 318 -11.31 -34.01 -4.63
C LYS A 318 -10.11 -33.08 -4.53
N ALA A 319 -9.92 -32.15 -5.47
CA ALA A 319 -8.81 -31.19 -5.37
C ALA A 319 -9.01 -30.32 -4.13
N GLU A 320 -7.93 -29.90 -3.49
CA GLU A 320 -8.03 -28.93 -2.41
C GLU A 320 -8.42 -27.55 -2.96
N PRO A 321 -9.20 -26.76 -2.21
CA PRO A 321 -9.50 -25.39 -2.60
C PRO A 321 -8.25 -24.53 -2.70
N ASN A 322 -8.21 -23.62 -3.68
CA ASN A 322 -7.06 -22.74 -3.89
C ASN A 322 -7.50 -21.28 -3.75
N THR A 323 -7.33 -20.71 -2.55
CA THR A 323 -7.76 -19.33 -2.24
C THR A 323 -7.23 -18.30 -3.24
N ARG A 324 -5.97 -18.44 -3.68
CA ARG A 324 -5.35 -17.51 -4.65
C ARG A 324 -6.09 -17.54 -5.99
N LEU A 325 -6.32 -18.73 -6.54
CA LEU A 325 -7.03 -18.88 -7.80
C LEU A 325 -8.49 -18.49 -7.69
N THR A 326 -9.11 -18.75 -6.55
CA THR A 326 -10.49 -18.35 -6.27
C THR A 326 -10.64 -16.84 -6.20
N VAL A 327 -9.71 -16.12 -5.58
CA VAL A 327 -9.67 -14.65 -5.62
C VAL A 327 -9.45 -14.14 -7.05
N ASN A 328 -8.53 -14.73 -7.81
CA ASN A 328 -8.30 -14.31 -9.20
C ASN A 328 -9.55 -14.53 -10.06
N GLY A 329 -10.17 -15.71 -9.98
CA GLY A 329 -11.37 -16.04 -10.73
C GLY A 329 -12.57 -15.19 -10.33
N ALA A 330 -12.77 -14.94 -9.04
CA ALA A 330 -13.80 -14.03 -8.54
C ALA A 330 -13.62 -12.61 -9.10
N GLY A 331 -12.38 -12.11 -9.15
CA GLY A 331 -12.07 -10.81 -9.75
C GLY A 331 -12.40 -10.77 -11.25
N CYS A 332 -12.07 -11.83 -12.00
CA CYS A 332 -12.43 -11.92 -13.42
C CYS A 332 -13.95 -12.02 -13.64
N LEU A 333 -14.67 -12.80 -12.83
CA LEU A 333 -16.13 -12.87 -12.85
C LEU A 333 -16.75 -11.52 -12.57
N ALA A 334 -16.28 -10.81 -11.53
CA ALA A 334 -16.78 -9.49 -11.18
C ALA A 334 -16.63 -8.51 -12.36
N LEU A 335 -15.44 -8.45 -12.98
CA LEU A 335 -15.22 -7.61 -14.17
C LEU A 335 -16.16 -7.98 -15.31
N ALA A 336 -16.23 -9.26 -15.69
CA ALA A 336 -17.04 -9.71 -16.82
C ALA A 336 -18.53 -9.44 -16.61
N LEU A 337 -19.06 -9.79 -15.44
CA LEU A 337 -20.47 -9.58 -15.11
C LEU A 337 -20.82 -8.10 -14.99
N ASN A 338 -19.89 -7.27 -14.51
CA ASN A 338 -20.07 -5.82 -14.49
C ASN A 338 -20.21 -5.25 -15.91
N ARG A 339 -19.51 -5.80 -16.90
CA ARG A 339 -19.66 -5.42 -18.32
C ARG A 339 -20.90 -5.99 -18.98
N LEU A 340 -21.36 -7.16 -18.57
CA LEU A 340 -22.55 -7.80 -19.12
C LEU A 340 -23.87 -7.22 -18.58
N HIS A 341 -23.89 -6.84 -17.30
CA HIS A 341 -25.12 -6.49 -16.57
C HIS A 341 -25.11 -5.10 -15.95
N GLY A 342 -23.96 -4.41 -15.95
CA GLY A 342 -23.78 -3.11 -15.33
C GLY A 342 -23.45 -3.17 -13.83
N PRO A 343 -22.99 -2.05 -13.25
CA PRO A 343 -22.51 -1.99 -11.87
C PRO A 343 -23.60 -2.27 -10.84
N ASP A 344 -24.83 -1.82 -11.07
CA ASP A 344 -25.92 -1.99 -10.10
C ASP A 344 -26.30 -3.45 -9.90
N ALA A 345 -26.34 -4.24 -10.98
CA ALA A 345 -26.65 -5.67 -10.91
C ALA A 345 -25.58 -6.43 -10.11
N VAL A 346 -24.30 -6.10 -10.31
CA VAL A 346 -23.19 -6.75 -9.60
C VAL A 346 -23.10 -6.30 -8.15
N LYS A 347 -23.34 -5.03 -7.84
CA LYS A 347 -23.38 -4.54 -6.46
C LYS A 347 -24.51 -5.15 -5.64
N LYS A 348 -25.71 -5.29 -6.25
CA LYS A 348 -26.88 -5.87 -5.60
C LYS A 348 -26.89 -7.40 -5.60
N LEU A 349 -26.02 -8.02 -6.40
CA LEU A 349 -25.95 -9.48 -6.61
C LEU A 349 -27.33 -10.07 -6.96
N SER A 350 -28.11 -9.35 -7.77
CA SER A 350 -29.48 -9.70 -8.12
C SER A 350 -29.57 -10.29 -9.53
N GLY A 351 -30.20 -11.47 -9.66
CA GLY A 351 -30.47 -12.13 -10.95
C GLY A 351 -29.73 -13.46 -11.12
N ILE A 352 -30.24 -14.33 -12.01
CA ILE A 352 -29.64 -15.66 -12.27
C ILE A 352 -28.25 -15.52 -12.89
N ASP A 353 -28.04 -14.53 -13.76
CA ASP A 353 -26.77 -14.38 -14.47
C ASP A 353 -25.58 -13.95 -13.59
N VAL A 354 -25.83 -13.46 -12.37
CA VAL A 354 -24.77 -13.12 -11.39
C VAL A 354 -24.54 -14.21 -10.34
N GLU A 355 -25.30 -15.30 -10.39
CA GLU A 355 -25.21 -16.44 -9.46
C GLU A 355 -23.77 -16.99 -9.32
N PRO A 356 -22.95 -17.13 -10.39
CA PRO A 356 -21.57 -17.58 -10.22
C PRO A 356 -20.72 -16.67 -9.32
N LEU A 357 -20.93 -15.35 -9.38
CA LEU A 357 -20.24 -14.41 -8.50
C LEU A 357 -20.76 -14.52 -7.07
N THR A 358 -22.06 -14.67 -6.88
CA THR A 358 -22.66 -14.90 -5.55
C THR A 358 -22.05 -16.14 -4.89
N ARG A 359 -21.98 -17.27 -5.61
CA ARG A 359 -21.40 -18.52 -5.06
C ARG A 359 -19.93 -18.37 -4.65
N VAL A 360 -19.10 -17.68 -5.43
CA VAL A 360 -17.68 -17.50 -5.04
C VAL A 360 -17.54 -16.55 -3.87
N LEU A 361 -18.38 -15.51 -3.78
CA LEU A 361 -18.39 -14.63 -2.61
C LEU A 361 -18.85 -15.37 -1.35
N ASP A 362 -19.88 -16.22 -1.45
CA ASP A 362 -20.32 -17.08 -0.34
C ASP A 362 -19.23 -18.07 0.09
N TRP A 363 -18.47 -18.60 -0.87
CA TRP A 363 -17.30 -19.42 -0.58
C TRP A 363 -16.23 -18.61 0.16
N MET A 364 -15.94 -17.38 -0.28
CA MET A 364 -14.97 -16.50 0.38
C MET A 364 -15.44 -16.14 1.79
N ASP A 365 -16.72 -15.85 2.02
CA ASP A 365 -17.31 -15.57 3.34
C ASP A 365 -17.07 -16.71 4.34
N LYS A 366 -17.04 -17.96 3.86
CA LYS A 366 -16.78 -19.15 4.68
C LYS A 366 -15.29 -19.47 4.84
N ASN A 367 -14.49 -19.28 3.79
CA ASN A 367 -13.13 -19.86 3.70
C ASN A 367 -12.00 -18.81 3.71
N PHE A 368 -12.28 -17.56 3.37
CA PHE A 368 -11.28 -16.50 3.31
C PHE A 368 -11.24 -15.70 4.62
N ALA A 369 -10.60 -16.29 5.64
CA ALA A 369 -10.54 -15.72 6.99
C ALA A 369 -9.37 -14.74 7.21
N SER A 370 -8.33 -14.79 6.37
CA SER A 370 -7.12 -13.99 6.56
C SER A 370 -6.36 -13.76 5.25
N LEU A 371 -5.74 -12.59 5.15
CA LEU A 371 -4.83 -12.22 4.05
C LEU A 371 -3.59 -13.10 3.98
N ALA A 372 -3.22 -13.78 5.08
CA ALA A 372 -2.15 -14.75 5.08
C ALA A 372 -2.42 -15.93 4.12
N ALA A 373 -3.69 -16.21 3.80
CA ALA A 373 -4.06 -17.21 2.80
C ALA A 373 -3.58 -16.86 1.37
N LEU A 374 -3.14 -15.60 1.15
CA LEU A 374 -2.55 -15.14 -0.11
C LEU A 374 -1.00 -15.13 -0.08
N ARG A 375 -0.37 -15.86 0.84
CA ARG A 375 1.09 -16.06 0.86
C ARG A 375 1.51 -17.34 0.12
N PRO A 376 2.65 -17.33 -0.59
CA PRO A 376 3.15 -18.51 -1.30
C PRO A 376 3.39 -19.73 -0.42
N GLU A 377 3.88 -19.53 0.80
CA GLU A 377 4.13 -20.61 1.79
C GLU A 377 2.89 -21.47 2.08
N ASN A 378 1.69 -20.88 2.01
CA ASN A 378 0.44 -21.58 2.30
C ASN A 378 -0.11 -22.36 1.09
N THR A 379 0.45 -22.16 -0.10
CA THR A 379 0.04 -22.83 -1.35
C THR A 379 1.11 -23.74 -1.93
N LEU A 380 2.40 -23.37 -1.82
CA LEU A 380 3.51 -24.06 -2.50
C LEU A 380 4.00 -25.31 -1.76
N ALA A 381 3.67 -25.48 -0.47
CA ALA A 381 3.98 -26.71 0.24
C ALA A 381 3.19 -27.93 -0.29
N ARG A 382 2.13 -27.71 -1.09
CA ARG A 382 1.22 -28.76 -1.54
C ARG A 382 1.33 -29.14 -3.03
N ASP A 383 1.78 -28.24 -3.90
CA ASP A 383 1.87 -28.46 -5.35
C ASP A 383 3.24 -29.01 -5.85
N ARG A 384 4.19 -29.31 -4.96
CA ARG A 384 5.55 -29.78 -5.32
C ARG A 384 5.64 -31.22 -5.87
N GLY A 385 4.51 -31.85 -6.21
CA GLY A 385 4.52 -33.16 -6.86
C GLY A 385 5.13 -33.14 -8.27
N ASP A 386 4.89 -32.07 -9.06
CA ASP A 386 5.07 -32.17 -10.52
C ASP A 386 5.75 -30.96 -11.22
N LEU A 387 6.20 -29.93 -10.49
CA LEU A 387 6.96 -28.84 -11.13
C LEU A 387 8.46 -29.16 -11.09
N PRO A 388 9.15 -29.25 -12.25
CA PRO A 388 10.59 -29.47 -12.29
C PRO A 388 11.27 -28.36 -11.49
N SER A 389 11.98 -28.74 -10.44
CA SER A 389 12.81 -27.82 -9.68
C SER A 389 13.83 -27.21 -10.64
N HIS A 390 13.62 -25.95 -11.03
CA HIS A 390 14.74 -25.09 -11.40
C HIS A 390 15.56 -24.89 -10.11
N ARG A 391 16.40 -25.88 -9.79
CA ARG A 391 17.48 -25.71 -8.81
C ARG A 391 18.28 -24.52 -9.32
N ALA A 392 18.19 -23.39 -8.61
CA ALA A 392 19.14 -22.32 -8.80
C ALA A 392 20.55 -22.93 -8.74
N PRO A 393 21.43 -22.62 -9.71
CA PRO A 393 22.80 -23.12 -9.68
C PRO A 393 23.45 -22.80 -8.33
N ALA A 394 24.14 -23.79 -7.77
CA ALA A 394 24.75 -23.67 -6.45
C ALA A 394 25.76 -22.50 -6.44
N GLY A 395 25.40 -21.38 -5.80
CA GLY A 395 26.28 -20.22 -5.67
C GLY A 395 25.58 -18.86 -5.80
N GLU A 396 24.40 -18.79 -6.42
CA GLU A 396 23.60 -17.55 -6.42
C GLU A 396 22.78 -17.46 -5.14
N ALA A 397 22.92 -16.35 -4.41
CA ALA A 397 21.99 -15.99 -3.35
C ALA A 397 20.58 -15.99 -3.98
N SER A 398 19.76 -16.97 -3.58
CA SER A 398 18.41 -17.17 -4.10
C SER A 398 17.70 -15.82 -4.13
N ALA A 399 17.28 -15.38 -5.32
CA ALA A 399 16.47 -14.18 -5.46
C ALA A 399 15.37 -14.23 -4.39
N PRO A 400 15.14 -13.13 -3.64
CA PRO A 400 14.25 -13.14 -2.49
C PRO A 400 12.91 -13.75 -2.91
N GLU A 401 12.56 -14.87 -2.27
CA GLU A 401 11.32 -15.59 -2.55
C GLU A 401 10.15 -14.60 -2.57
N HIS A 402 9.23 -14.74 -3.53
CA HIS A 402 8.03 -13.90 -3.61
C HIS A 402 7.37 -13.85 -2.23
N LEU A 403 7.40 -12.69 -1.57
CA LEU A 403 6.86 -12.55 -0.22
C LEU A 403 5.32 -12.68 -0.20
N ILE A 404 4.69 -12.44 -1.35
CA ILE A 404 3.24 -12.33 -1.53
C ILE A 404 2.81 -12.76 -2.94
N PHE A 405 1.57 -13.21 -3.10
CA PHE A 405 0.90 -13.25 -4.41
C PHE A 405 0.31 -11.89 -4.75
N SER A 406 1.16 -11.00 -5.26
CA SER A 406 0.78 -9.62 -5.59
C SER A 406 -0.39 -9.54 -6.59
N GLU A 407 -0.52 -10.51 -7.49
CA GLU A 407 -1.65 -10.62 -8.42
C GLU A 407 -2.98 -10.85 -7.70
N ALA A 408 -2.99 -11.67 -6.65
CA ALA A 408 -4.22 -11.98 -5.91
C ALA A 408 -4.70 -10.77 -5.10
N PHE A 409 -3.78 -9.99 -4.52
CA PHE A 409 -4.14 -8.71 -3.91
C PHE A 409 -4.73 -7.76 -4.96
N TYR A 410 -4.09 -7.63 -6.12
CA TYR A 410 -4.63 -6.79 -7.18
C TYR A 410 -6.04 -7.23 -7.62
N MET A 411 -6.28 -8.53 -7.81
CA MET A 411 -7.62 -9.05 -8.12
C MET A 411 -8.61 -8.87 -6.97
N LEU A 412 -8.18 -9.02 -5.71
CA LEU A 412 -9.00 -8.74 -4.53
C LEU A 412 -9.53 -7.29 -4.55
N SER A 413 -8.70 -6.31 -4.93
CA SER A 413 -9.16 -4.92 -5.06
C SER A 413 -10.17 -4.72 -6.19
N ASN A 414 -10.08 -5.49 -7.28
CA ASN A 414 -11.07 -5.44 -8.36
C ASN A 414 -12.43 -5.98 -7.89
N ILE A 415 -12.45 -7.07 -7.11
CA ILE A 415 -13.68 -7.57 -6.49
C ILE A 415 -14.29 -6.49 -5.60
N GLY A 416 -13.50 -5.90 -4.70
CA GLY A 416 -13.96 -4.88 -3.76
C GLY A 416 -14.51 -3.64 -4.45
N LEU A 417 -13.82 -3.13 -5.48
CA LEU A 417 -14.26 -1.98 -6.26
C LEU A 417 -15.55 -2.22 -7.03
N VAL A 418 -15.64 -3.37 -7.72
CA VAL A 418 -16.79 -3.67 -8.57
C VAL A 418 -18.03 -3.98 -7.73
N THR A 419 -17.87 -4.77 -6.67
CA THR A 419 -18.99 -5.17 -5.80
C THR A 419 -19.36 -4.10 -4.77
N GLY A 420 -18.46 -3.14 -4.49
CA GLY A 420 -18.65 -2.13 -3.45
C GLY A 420 -18.53 -2.67 -2.01
N ARG A 421 -18.21 -3.96 -1.81
CA ARG A 421 -18.15 -4.57 -0.48
C ARG A 421 -16.93 -4.09 0.30
N GLU A 422 -17.12 -3.73 1.58
CA GLU A 422 -16.00 -3.41 2.49
C GLU A 422 -15.26 -4.69 2.92
N LYS A 423 -16.02 -5.78 3.06
CA LYS A 423 -15.51 -7.10 3.44
C LYS A 423 -15.59 -8.07 2.27
N LEU A 424 -14.53 -8.84 2.10
CA LEU A 424 -14.50 -10.01 1.24
C LEU A 424 -14.03 -11.16 2.11
N GLY A 425 -14.88 -12.15 2.34
CA GLY A 425 -14.60 -13.08 3.42
C GLY A 425 -14.81 -12.44 4.79
N GLN A 426 -13.96 -12.83 5.74
CA GLN A 426 -13.91 -12.20 7.07
C GLN A 426 -12.98 -10.97 7.12
N VAL A 427 -12.39 -10.60 5.98
CA VAL A 427 -11.35 -9.57 5.89
C VAL A 427 -11.94 -8.27 5.37
N LYS A 428 -11.63 -7.14 6.02
CA LYS A 428 -11.82 -5.81 5.43
C LYS A 428 -10.73 -5.60 4.39
N TRP A 429 -10.99 -6.05 3.16
CA TRP A 429 -9.95 -6.23 2.14
C TRP A 429 -9.08 -4.98 1.95
N TRP A 430 -9.66 -3.78 2.08
CA TRP A 430 -8.92 -2.53 1.96
C TRP A 430 -8.16 -2.17 3.25
N ALA A 431 -8.89 -1.99 4.36
CA ALA A 431 -8.31 -1.52 5.61
C ALA A 431 -7.28 -2.50 6.18
N ASP A 432 -7.62 -3.79 6.20
CA ASP A 432 -6.72 -4.84 6.67
C ASP A 432 -5.64 -5.11 5.62
N GLY A 433 -6.00 -5.11 4.32
CA GLY A 433 -5.07 -5.39 3.21
C GLY A 433 -3.93 -4.40 3.10
N SER A 434 -4.26 -3.10 3.16
CA SER A 434 -3.26 -2.03 3.07
C SER A 434 -2.27 -2.06 4.24
N ARG A 435 -2.76 -2.23 5.47
CA ARG A 435 -1.92 -2.36 6.67
C ARG A 435 -1.08 -3.62 6.66
N TYR A 436 -1.67 -4.75 6.26
CA TYR A 436 -0.97 -6.02 6.15
C TYR A 436 0.20 -5.91 5.15
N LEU A 437 -0.03 -5.37 3.95
CA LEU A 437 1.02 -5.17 2.96
C LEU A 437 2.07 -4.16 3.45
N ALA A 438 1.67 -3.04 4.06
CA ALA A 438 2.63 -2.09 4.63
C ALA A 438 3.57 -2.76 5.65
N GLY A 439 3.06 -3.69 6.47
CA GLY A 439 3.86 -4.47 7.42
C GLY A 439 4.79 -5.52 6.79
N LEU A 440 4.57 -5.90 5.53
CA LEU A 440 5.43 -6.82 4.77
C LEU A 440 6.47 -6.11 3.89
N GLN A 441 6.46 -4.77 3.85
CA GLN A 441 7.36 -4.01 2.97
C GLN A 441 8.82 -4.15 3.41
N ASN A 442 9.71 -4.40 2.46
CA ASN A 442 11.16 -4.43 2.70
C ASN A 442 11.69 -3.07 3.15
N THR A 443 12.89 -3.05 3.73
CA THR A 443 13.58 -1.81 4.16
C THR A 443 13.99 -0.90 2.99
N ASP A 444 14.07 -1.42 1.76
CA ASP A 444 14.30 -0.63 0.56
C ASP A 444 13.02 -0.03 -0.03
N GLY A 445 11.84 -0.41 0.46
CA GLY A 445 10.53 0.05 -0.03
C GLY A 445 9.85 -0.91 -1.02
N SER A 446 10.48 -2.02 -1.39
CA SER A 446 9.89 -3.02 -2.28
C SER A 446 9.03 -4.07 -1.55
N TRP A 447 8.32 -4.89 -2.34
CA TRP A 447 7.72 -6.16 -1.90
C TRP A 447 8.34 -7.37 -2.63
N GLY A 448 9.64 -7.28 -2.92
CA GLY A 448 10.35 -8.23 -3.76
C GLY A 448 10.76 -7.57 -5.08
N GLY A 449 10.15 -7.98 -6.20
CA GLY A 449 10.50 -7.48 -7.52
C GLY A 449 9.75 -6.22 -7.98
N ILE A 450 10.09 -5.74 -9.17
CA ILE A 450 9.43 -4.62 -9.85
C ILE A 450 7.93 -4.90 -10.02
N ILE A 451 7.58 -6.10 -10.51
CA ILE A 451 6.20 -6.50 -10.78
C ILE A 451 5.39 -6.58 -9.48
N ASP A 452 5.93 -7.23 -8.44
CA ASP A 452 5.24 -7.36 -7.15
C ASP A 452 5.00 -6.00 -6.50
N THR A 453 6.02 -5.15 -6.47
CA THR A 453 5.92 -3.79 -5.93
C THR A 453 4.89 -2.96 -6.71
N ALA A 454 4.91 -3.04 -8.05
CA ALA A 454 3.97 -2.30 -8.89
C ALA A 454 2.52 -2.79 -8.72
N ARG A 455 2.27 -4.10 -8.63
CA ARG A 455 0.94 -4.65 -8.38
C ARG A 455 0.42 -4.29 -6.98
N VAL A 456 1.28 -4.24 -5.97
CA VAL A 456 0.90 -3.73 -4.63
C VAL A 456 0.54 -2.24 -4.71
N VAL A 457 1.31 -1.42 -5.42
CA VAL A 457 0.97 -0.01 -5.64
C VAL A 457 -0.41 0.10 -6.31
N LEU A 458 -0.69 -0.72 -7.33
CA LEU A 458 -2.02 -0.75 -7.97
C LEU A 458 -3.13 -1.14 -7.00
N PHE A 459 -2.93 -2.18 -6.17
CA PHE A 459 -3.85 -2.53 -5.09
C PHE A 459 -4.14 -1.34 -4.17
N LEU A 460 -3.08 -0.64 -3.72
CA LEU A 460 -3.21 0.54 -2.86
C LEU A 460 -3.99 1.67 -3.54
N THR A 461 -3.74 1.94 -4.83
CA THR A 461 -4.49 2.97 -5.57
C THR A 461 -5.96 2.62 -5.81
N ASN A 462 -6.27 1.34 -5.98
CA ASN A 462 -7.64 0.86 -6.10
C ASN A 462 -8.38 0.99 -4.76
N GLY A 463 -7.71 0.64 -3.66
CA GLY A 463 -8.23 0.84 -2.31
C GLY A 463 -8.48 2.31 -1.95
N TYR A 464 -7.57 3.21 -2.34
CA TYR A 464 -7.82 4.64 -2.25
C TYR A 464 -9.11 5.03 -2.99
N SER A 465 -9.27 4.58 -4.24
CA SER A 465 -10.46 4.85 -5.05
C SER A 465 -11.74 4.33 -4.39
N TYR A 466 -11.68 3.16 -3.76
CA TYR A 466 -12.79 2.61 -2.97
C TYR A 466 -13.16 3.51 -1.79
N GLU A 467 -12.16 3.96 -1.03
CA GLU A 467 -12.35 4.88 0.10
C GLU A 467 -12.93 6.23 -0.35
N GLN A 468 -12.52 6.76 -1.51
CA GLN A 468 -13.11 7.96 -2.09
C GLN A 468 -14.60 7.77 -2.38
N ALA A 469 -14.97 6.63 -2.98
CA ALA A 469 -16.34 6.35 -3.38
C ALA A 469 -17.26 6.22 -2.15
N ASN A 470 -16.86 5.45 -1.15
CA ASN A 470 -17.67 5.26 0.07
C ASN A 470 -17.89 6.55 0.86
N GLN A 471 -16.92 7.48 0.84
CA GLN A 471 -17.06 8.75 1.55
C GLN A 471 -18.08 9.69 0.91
N ALA A 472 -18.31 9.57 -0.40
CA ALA A 472 -19.38 10.31 -1.06
C ALA A 472 -20.76 9.91 -0.54
N ASP A 473 -20.91 8.67 -0.04
CA ASP A 473 -22.18 8.11 0.44
C ASP A 473 -22.40 8.31 1.96
N LEU A 474 -21.34 8.59 2.73
CA LEU A 474 -21.36 8.70 4.20
C LEU A 474 -22.27 9.82 4.79
N PRO A 475 -22.39 11.02 4.18
CA PRO A 475 -23.27 12.08 4.70
C PRO A 475 -24.74 11.67 4.80
N ALA A 476 -25.19 10.69 4.02
CA ALA A 476 -26.57 10.20 4.05
C ALA A 476 -26.84 9.20 5.19
N LEU A 477 -25.80 8.55 5.73
CA LEU A 477 -25.93 7.51 6.77
C LEU A 477 -25.77 8.07 8.19
N LEU A 478 -24.96 9.12 8.38
CA LEU A 478 -24.68 9.69 9.70
C LEU A 478 -25.86 10.49 10.30
N THR A 479 -26.82 10.93 9.49
CA THR A 479 -28.06 11.54 9.97
C THR A 479 -29.01 10.54 10.66
N GLY A 480 -28.80 9.22 10.50
CA GLY A 480 -29.65 8.19 11.11
C GLY A 480 -29.08 7.49 12.37
N ALA A 481 -27.76 7.54 12.60
CA ALA A 481 -27.08 6.70 13.60
C ALA A 481 -26.99 7.29 15.02
N ALA A 482 -27.32 8.57 15.22
CA ALA A 482 -27.22 9.23 16.53
C ALA A 482 -28.27 8.76 17.56
N ALA A 483 -29.20 7.88 17.20
CA ALA A 483 -30.33 7.48 18.04
C ALA A 483 -30.15 6.16 18.83
N ALA A 484 -29.03 5.43 18.69
CA ALA A 484 -28.98 4.00 19.09
C ALA A 484 -27.86 3.57 20.05
N ALA A 485 -27.43 4.40 21.01
CA ALA A 485 -26.39 4.01 21.98
C ALA A 485 -26.78 4.28 23.44
N THR A 486 -27.58 3.40 24.03
CA THR A 486 -27.66 3.20 25.49
C THR A 486 -27.93 1.72 25.78
N ALA A 487 -26.94 1.00 26.30
CA ALA A 487 -27.10 -0.35 26.85
C ALA A 487 -26.32 -0.47 28.18
N PRO A 488 -26.82 -1.19 29.20
CA PRO A 488 -26.28 -1.16 30.55
C PRO A 488 -25.21 -2.24 30.81
N ALA A 489 -24.30 -1.93 31.74
CA ALA A 489 -23.19 -2.78 32.17
C ALA A 489 -23.64 -3.97 33.03
N THR A 490 -23.10 -5.15 32.74
CA THR A 490 -23.29 -6.39 33.52
C THR A 490 -22.29 -6.50 34.67
N THR A 491 -22.78 -6.89 35.84
CA THR A 491 -22.02 -7.09 37.09
C THR A 491 -21.03 -8.26 37.01
N ARG A 492 -19.78 -8.02 37.45
CA ARG A 492 -18.66 -8.97 37.50
C ARG A 492 -18.81 -9.92 38.71
N PRO A 493 -18.62 -11.24 38.54
CA PRO A 493 -18.64 -12.21 39.64
C PRO A 493 -17.44 -12.02 40.58
N ALA A 494 -17.63 -12.40 41.86
CA ALA A 494 -16.66 -12.27 42.93
C ALA A 494 -15.32 -12.97 42.61
N GLU A 495 -14.21 -12.31 42.97
CA GLU A 495 -12.85 -12.79 42.71
C GLU A 495 -12.51 -14.03 43.56
N PRO A 496 -11.91 -15.07 42.96
CA PRO A 496 -11.39 -16.23 43.70
C PRO A 496 -10.17 -15.81 44.54
N GLU A 497 -9.98 -16.46 45.69
CA GLU A 497 -8.80 -16.24 46.55
C GLU A 497 -7.47 -16.49 45.78
N PRO A 498 -6.41 -15.73 46.10
CA PRO A 498 -5.13 -15.83 45.41
C PRO A 498 -4.51 -17.22 45.60
N LEU A 499 -4.23 -17.90 44.47
CA LEU A 499 -3.53 -19.18 44.45
C LEU A 499 -2.13 -19.05 45.04
N SER A 500 -1.63 -20.12 45.66
CA SER A 500 -0.23 -20.17 46.08
C SER A 500 0.72 -20.07 44.87
N ASP A 501 1.90 -19.47 45.03
CA ASP A 501 2.95 -19.36 44.00
C ASP A 501 3.26 -20.70 43.31
N PHE A 502 3.21 -21.80 44.07
CA PHE A 502 3.42 -23.15 43.58
C PHE A 502 2.30 -23.59 42.62
N GLU A 503 1.04 -23.34 42.98
CA GLU A 503 -0.12 -23.69 42.16
C GLU A 503 -0.17 -22.82 40.90
N ALA A 504 0.13 -21.53 41.01
CA ALA A 504 0.23 -20.64 39.85
C ALA A 504 1.28 -21.17 38.85
N ARG A 505 2.49 -21.53 39.33
CA ARG A 505 3.52 -22.14 38.48
C ARG A 505 3.09 -23.48 37.88
N ARG A 506 2.40 -24.33 38.65
CA ARG A 506 1.87 -25.61 38.17
C ARG A 506 0.84 -25.41 37.06
N LEU A 507 -0.07 -24.45 37.19
CA LEU A 507 -1.06 -24.11 36.16
C LEU A 507 -0.40 -23.56 34.89
N LEU A 508 0.59 -22.68 35.03
CA LEU A 508 1.34 -22.15 33.88
C LEU A 508 2.10 -23.26 33.13
N ARG A 509 2.73 -24.19 33.84
CA ARG A 509 3.39 -25.37 33.24
C ARG A 509 2.40 -26.32 32.58
N SER A 510 1.21 -26.50 33.17
CA SER A 510 0.12 -27.26 32.55
C SER A 510 -0.32 -26.62 31.23
N ARG A 511 -0.55 -25.30 31.23
CA ARG A 511 -0.88 -24.51 30.03
C ARG A 511 0.21 -24.59 28.97
N GLU A 512 1.48 -24.49 29.37
CA GLU A 512 2.64 -24.67 28.49
C GLU A 512 2.60 -26.02 27.78
N SER A 513 2.36 -27.11 28.53
CA SER A 513 2.26 -28.46 27.99
C SER A 513 1.10 -28.60 26.99
N THR A 514 -0.08 -28.06 27.33
CA THR A 514 -1.24 -28.06 26.43
C THR A 514 -0.95 -27.33 25.13
N LEU A 515 -0.38 -26.13 25.20
CA LEU A 515 -0.06 -25.33 24.01
C LEU A 515 1.04 -26.00 23.16
N LYS A 516 2.08 -26.53 23.79
CA LYS A 516 3.12 -27.33 23.09
C LYS A 516 2.51 -28.54 22.40
N SER A 517 1.59 -29.26 23.05
CA SER A 517 0.91 -30.41 22.44
C SER A 517 0.06 -29.99 21.24
N ARG A 518 -0.72 -28.90 21.37
CA ARG A 518 -1.50 -28.35 20.25
C ARG A 518 -0.61 -27.94 19.09
N LEU A 519 0.52 -27.29 19.35
CA LEU A 519 1.46 -26.88 18.31
C LEU A 519 2.25 -28.04 17.71
N ARG A 520 2.47 -29.14 18.43
CA ARG A 520 3.02 -30.38 17.85
C ARG A 520 2.03 -31.02 16.88
N ASN A 521 0.74 -31.05 17.25
CA ASN A 521 -0.31 -31.64 16.42
C ASN A 521 -0.70 -30.74 15.23
N HIS A 522 -0.52 -29.42 15.38
CA HIS A 522 -0.80 -28.42 14.34
C HIS A 522 0.36 -27.42 14.25
N PRO A 523 1.51 -27.79 13.63
CA PRO A 523 2.70 -26.94 13.53
C PRO A 523 2.46 -25.58 12.89
N GLU A 524 1.47 -25.48 12.01
CA GLU A 524 1.02 -24.28 11.29
C GLU A 524 0.15 -23.33 12.13
N ASN A 525 -0.25 -23.72 13.34
CA ASN A 525 -1.15 -22.92 14.16
C ASN A 525 -0.43 -21.71 14.79
N GLN A 526 -0.35 -20.63 14.02
CA GLN A 526 0.30 -19.38 14.41
C GLN A 526 -0.31 -18.75 15.67
N ALA A 527 -1.62 -18.95 15.91
CA ALA A 527 -2.28 -18.42 17.10
C ALA A 527 -1.75 -19.10 18.38
N VAL A 528 -1.58 -20.43 18.35
CA VAL A 528 -0.98 -21.19 19.45
C VAL A 528 0.49 -20.81 19.64
N ALA A 529 1.25 -20.61 18.55
CA ALA A 529 2.63 -20.13 18.62
C ALA A 529 2.72 -18.75 19.29
N ARG A 530 1.82 -17.81 18.95
CA ARG A 530 1.74 -16.49 19.59
C ARG A 530 1.38 -16.59 21.08
N GLN A 531 0.49 -17.50 21.46
CA GLN A 531 0.16 -17.76 22.87
C GLN A 531 1.35 -18.30 23.65
N LEU A 532 2.15 -19.21 23.06
CA LEU A 532 3.38 -19.72 23.67
C LEU A 532 4.42 -18.61 23.84
N VAL A 533 4.64 -17.77 22.82
CA VAL A 533 5.54 -16.61 22.93
C VAL A 533 5.12 -15.71 24.09
N ARG A 534 3.84 -15.35 24.18
CA ARG A 534 3.31 -14.52 25.27
C ARG A 534 3.49 -15.17 26.65
N LEU A 535 3.16 -16.46 26.77
CA LEU A 535 3.35 -17.24 27.99
C LEU A 535 4.81 -17.21 28.46
N TYR A 536 5.77 -17.43 27.57
CA TYR A 536 7.20 -17.39 27.91
C TYR A 536 7.69 -15.99 28.27
N VAL A 537 7.26 -14.97 27.53
CA VAL A 537 7.76 -13.59 27.69
C VAL A 537 7.19 -12.90 28.92
N LEU A 538 5.91 -13.12 29.24
CA LEU A 538 5.19 -12.41 30.30
C LEU A 538 4.97 -13.23 31.57
N GLU A 539 4.54 -14.49 31.44
CA GLU A 539 4.05 -15.26 32.58
C GLU A 539 5.17 -16.13 33.18
N LEU A 540 5.92 -16.86 32.34
CA LEU A 540 7.04 -17.70 32.78
C LEU A 540 8.37 -16.91 32.93
N LYS A 541 8.43 -15.68 32.41
CA LYS A 541 9.63 -14.82 32.44
C LYS A 541 10.89 -15.49 31.86
N GLU A 542 10.72 -16.33 30.83
CA GLU A 542 11.76 -17.10 30.14
C GLU A 542 11.82 -16.72 28.63
N PRO A 543 12.12 -15.46 28.26
CA PRO A 543 11.98 -14.99 26.87
C PRO A 543 12.86 -15.74 25.86
N GLN A 544 14.01 -16.29 26.28
CA GLN A 544 14.88 -17.07 25.40
C GLN A 544 14.19 -18.35 24.89
N LYS A 545 13.31 -18.97 25.69
CA LYS A 545 12.54 -20.14 25.25
C LYS A 545 11.45 -19.77 24.23
N ALA A 546 11.04 -18.50 24.19
CA ALA A 546 10.08 -18.01 23.20
C ALA A 546 10.66 -18.01 21.76
N LEU A 547 11.99 -17.95 21.60
CA LEU A 547 12.65 -17.96 20.28
C LEU A 547 12.33 -19.23 19.49
N ALA A 548 12.19 -20.38 20.16
CA ALA A 548 11.81 -21.65 19.53
C ALA A 548 10.43 -21.61 18.84
N TYR A 549 9.60 -20.62 19.18
CA TYR A 549 8.25 -20.45 18.65
C TYR A 549 8.10 -19.21 17.78
N ALA A 550 9.09 -18.30 17.80
CA ALA A 550 9.01 -17.00 17.15
C ALA A 550 8.79 -17.12 15.63
N ASP A 551 9.56 -17.98 14.96
CA ASP A 551 9.44 -18.20 13.51
C ASP A 551 8.06 -18.76 13.12
N ARG A 552 7.43 -19.54 14.02
CA ARG A 552 6.09 -20.13 13.80
C ARG A 552 4.93 -19.15 14.00
N THR A 553 5.19 -17.94 14.48
CA THR A 553 4.14 -16.93 14.66
C THR A 553 3.68 -16.28 13.35
N GLY A 554 4.44 -16.47 12.27
CA GLY A 554 4.25 -15.78 10.98
C GLY A 554 4.63 -14.30 11.00
N ASN A 555 5.17 -13.80 12.12
CA ASN A 555 5.59 -12.42 12.31
C ASN A 555 7.09 -12.34 12.59
N TYR A 556 7.87 -11.95 11.58
CA TYR A 556 9.33 -11.89 11.68
C TYR A 556 9.83 -10.89 12.75
N TRP A 557 9.02 -9.89 13.11
CA TRP A 557 9.38 -8.93 14.16
C TRP A 557 9.45 -9.56 15.54
N ILE A 558 8.67 -10.62 15.81
CA ILE A 558 8.64 -11.26 17.13
C ILE A 558 10.01 -11.83 17.50
N LYS A 559 10.70 -12.47 16.55
CA LYS A 559 12.06 -13.00 16.79
C LYS A 559 13.05 -11.88 17.11
N ARG A 560 12.99 -10.78 16.35
CA ARG A 560 13.81 -9.59 16.60
C ARG A 560 13.52 -9.00 17.97
N TYR A 561 12.25 -8.78 18.32
CA TYR A 561 11.85 -8.21 19.60
C TYR A 561 12.25 -9.07 20.78
N ILE A 562 12.10 -10.40 20.70
CA ILE A 562 12.57 -11.31 21.75
C ILE A 562 14.09 -11.16 21.96
N GLY A 563 14.88 -11.05 20.89
CA GLY A 563 16.33 -10.82 20.99
C GLY A 563 16.68 -9.49 21.69
N LEU A 564 15.86 -8.47 21.49
CA LEU A 564 16.05 -7.14 22.09
C LEU A 564 15.54 -7.02 23.54
N LEU A 565 14.83 -8.01 24.09
CA LEU A 565 14.31 -7.97 25.46
C LEU A 565 15.40 -7.93 26.54
N SER A 566 16.62 -8.35 26.21
CA SER A 566 17.79 -8.27 27.10
C SER A 566 18.48 -6.90 27.06
N THR A 567 18.14 -6.07 26.08
CA THR A 567 18.72 -4.75 25.88
C THR A 567 17.98 -3.70 26.72
N ALA A 568 18.74 -2.89 27.46
CA ALA A 568 18.14 -1.83 28.26
C ALA A 568 17.38 -0.82 27.37
N PRO A 569 16.20 -0.31 27.77
CA PRO A 569 15.40 0.59 26.95
C PRO A 569 16.18 1.82 26.43
N ASN A 570 17.10 2.35 27.25
CA ASN A 570 17.96 3.49 26.95
C ASN A 570 19.16 3.20 26.02
N THR A 571 19.38 1.94 25.62
CA THR A 571 20.41 1.58 24.61
C THR A 571 19.84 1.16 23.25
N LEU A 572 18.52 0.97 23.14
CA LEU A 572 17.84 0.64 21.87
C LEU A 572 17.83 1.80 20.86
N GLY A 573 17.72 1.49 19.56
CA GLY A 573 17.38 2.50 18.55
C GLY A 573 15.97 3.09 18.76
N GLN A 574 15.70 4.27 18.20
CA GLN A 574 14.37 4.92 18.32
C GLN A 574 13.25 4.00 17.81
N ASP A 575 13.40 3.45 16.60
CA ASP A 575 12.40 2.55 16.00
C ASP A 575 12.23 1.25 16.80
N GLU A 576 13.30 0.75 17.40
CA GLU A 576 13.29 -0.48 18.21
C GLU A 576 12.57 -0.26 19.54
N ALA A 577 12.82 0.88 20.20
CA ALA A 577 12.13 1.25 21.42
C ALA A 577 10.63 1.43 21.17
N LEU A 578 10.23 2.14 20.11
CA LEU A 578 8.82 2.31 19.76
C LEU A 578 8.15 0.97 19.41
N GLY A 579 8.83 0.15 18.59
CA GLY A 579 8.31 -1.17 18.18
C GLY A 579 8.13 -2.13 19.37
N LEU A 580 9.08 -2.16 20.30
CA LEU A 580 8.96 -2.95 21.54
C LEU A 580 7.85 -2.43 22.46
N ALA A 581 7.67 -1.10 22.56
CA ALA A 581 6.60 -0.50 23.35
C ALA A 581 5.22 -0.91 22.82
N ASP A 582 4.99 -0.75 21.52
CA ASP A 582 3.74 -1.12 20.85
C ASP A 582 3.48 -2.64 20.98
N TRP A 583 4.52 -3.47 20.83
CA TRP A 583 4.41 -4.92 20.97
C TRP A 583 4.04 -5.35 22.39
N HIS A 584 4.67 -4.77 23.42
CA HIS A 584 4.32 -5.04 24.81
C HIS A 584 2.90 -4.60 25.16
N LEU A 585 2.49 -3.44 24.66
CA LEU A 585 1.13 -2.96 24.85
C LEU A 585 0.10 -3.90 24.23
N GLN A 586 0.39 -4.47 23.05
CA GLN A 586 -0.44 -5.50 22.44
C GLN A 586 -0.42 -6.83 23.21
N MET A 587 0.73 -7.24 23.77
CA MET A 587 0.80 -8.49 24.55
C MET A 587 0.04 -8.42 25.88
N ALA A 588 -0.20 -7.20 26.41
CA ALA A 588 -1.02 -6.99 27.58
C ALA A 588 -2.47 -7.48 27.38
N ASP A 589 -2.96 -7.43 26.13
CA ASP A 589 -4.28 -7.95 25.78
C ASP A 589 -4.31 -9.48 25.86
N GLY A 590 -5.09 -10.00 26.81
CA GLY A 590 -5.28 -11.44 27.04
C GLY A 590 -4.12 -12.14 27.77
N ALA A 591 -3.22 -11.37 28.41
CA ALA A 591 -2.33 -11.90 29.45
C ALA A 591 -3.11 -12.08 30.77
N THR A 592 -2.55 -12.86 31.71
CA THR A 592 -3.00 -12.87 33.11
C THR A 592 -2.76 -11.50 33.75
N ASP A 593 -3.33 -11.21 34.92
CA ASP A 593 -3.11 -9.91 35.59
C ASP A 593 -1.63 -9.63 35.83
N ASP A 594 -0.85 -10.59 36.34
CA ASP A 594 0.60 -10.46 36.48
C ASP A 594 1.32 -10.21 35.14
N GLY A 595 0.94 -10.97 34.11
CA GLY A 595 1.52 -10.84 32.77
C GLY A 595 1.19 -9.48 32.14
N ARG A 596 -0.04 -9.00 32.35
CA ARG A 596 -0.55 -7.72 31.89
C ARG A 596 0.18 -6.57 32.60
N THR A 597 0.34 -6.64 33.91
CA THR A 597 1.15 -5.70 34.70
C THR A 597 2.57 -5.62 34.14
N LEU A 598 3.25 -6.77 33.97
CA LEU A 598 4.61 -6.81 33.42
C LEU A 598 4.68 -6.23 32.00
N ALA A 599 3.72 -6.54 31.14
CA ALA A 599 3.65 -6.03 29.78
C ALA A 599 3.49 -4.50 29.76
N LEU A 600 2.56 -3.96 30.55
CA LEU A 600 2.33 -2.52 30.66
C LEU A 600 3.53 -1.79 31.25
N THR A 601 4.15 -2.32 32.31
CA THR A 601 5.38 -1.76 32.90
C THR A 601 6.50 -1.66 31.85
N ARG A 602 6.70 -2.71 31.04
CA ARG A 602 7.70 -2.70 29.96
C ARG A 602 7.33 -1.71 28.86
N ALA A 603 6.07 -1.67 28.43
CA ALA A 603 5.59 -0.71 27.42
C ALA A 603 5.87 0.74 27.85
N VAL A 604 5.54 1.09 29.11
CA VAL A 604 5.84 2.40 29.71
C VAL A 604 7.33 2.71 29.66
N GLY A 605 8.19 1.76 30.05
CA GLY A 605 9.64 1.93 30.01
C GLY A 605 10.17 2.21 28.60
N TYR A 606 9.69 1.48 27.59
CA TYR A 606 10.09 1.67 26.20
C TYR A 606 9.55 2.97 25.58
N TYR A 607 8.30 3.36 25.85
CA TYR A 607 7.78 4.66 25.39
C TYR A 607 8.54 5.84 26.00
N ARG A 608 8.88 5.78 27.30
CA ARG A 608 9.72 6.80 27.94
C ARG A 608 11.10 6.90 27.30
N ALA A 609 11.74 5.76 27.04
CA ALA A 609 13.04 5.71 26.37
C ALA A 609 12.98 6.22 24.92
N TYR A 610 11.87 6.00 24.21
CA TYR A 610 11.63 6.56 22.90
C TYR A 610 11.50 8.09 22.95
N LEU A 611 10.64 8.61 23.83
CA LEU A 611 10.37 10.05 23.97
C LEU A 611 11.59 10.83 24.45
N ALA A 612 12.41 10.26 25.33
CA ALA A 612 13.62 10.90 25.85
C ALA A 612 14.68 11.19 24.76
N ARG A 613 14.60 10.51 23.61
CA ARG A 613 15.56 10.67 22.51
C ARG A 613 15.18 11.71 21.47
N ASN A 614 14.18 12.55 21.74
CA ASN A 614 13.65 13.53 20.79
C ASN A 614 13.34 12.88 19.43
N PRO A 615 12.26 12.08 19.35
CA PRO A 615 11.93 11.33 18.15
C PRO A 615 11.86 12.24 16.91
N GLY A 616 12.44 11.78 15.80
CA GLY A 616 12.54 12.56 14.57
C GLY A 616 11.20 12.92 13.91
N PHE A 617 10.10 12.28 14.33
CA PHE A 617 8.75 12.53 13.82
C PHE A 617 7.80 12.95 14.94
N ALA A 618 7.22 14.16 14.83
CA ALA A 618 6.27 14.69 15.80
C ALA A 618 5.00 13.82 15.94
N SER A 619 4.55 13.17 14.86
CA SER A 619 3.41 12.26 14.88
C SER A 619 3.65 11.03 15.75
N ASP A 620 4.85 10.47 15.66
CA ASP A 620 5.22 9.27 16.40
C ASP A 620 5.46 9.61 17.87
N ALA A 621 6.01 10.81 18.13
CA ALA A 621 6.11 11.38 19.48
C ALA A 621 4.72 11.50 20.14
N GLU A 622 3.74 12.05 19.42
CA GLU A 622 2.39 12.24 19.96
C GLU A 622 1.67 10.91 20.16
N LYS A 623 1.76 9.99 19.20
CA LYS A 623 1.24 8.62 19.35
C LYS A 623 1.87 7.92 20.57
N ALA A 624 3.18 8.07 20.75
CA ALA A 624 3.89 7.48 21.88
C ALA A 624 3.47 8.09 23.21
N LYS A 625 3.19 9.41 23.29
CA LYS A 625 2.63 10.05 24.49
C LYS A 625 1.23 9.51 24.81
N THR A 626 0.31 9.49 23.85
CA THR A 626 -1.04 8.94 24.06
C THR A 626 -1.00 7.48 24.48
N SER A 627 -0.10 6.68 23.89
CA SER A 627 0.05 5.27 24.23
C SER A 627 0.71 5.07 25.60
N LEU A 628 1.65 5.94 25.97
CA LEU A 628 2.25 5.99 27.30
C LEU A 628 1.23 6.35 28.38
N GLU A 629 0.40 7.36 28.15
CA GLU A 629 -0.71 7.73 29.03
C GLU A 629 -1.65 6.55 29.22
N ARG A 630 -2.15 5.97 28.12
CA ARG A 630 -3.02 4.77 28.16
C ARG A 630 -2.40 3.61 28.93
N ALA A 631 -1.11 3.34 28.72
CA ALA A 631 -0.42 2.26 29.41
C ALA A 631 -0.24 2.56 30.91
N THR A 632 0.01 3.82 31.25
CA THR A 632 0.15 4.30 32.64
C THR A 632 -1.19 4.23 33.37
N ASP A 633 -2.27 4.70 32.75
CA ASP A 633 -3.62 4.65 33.31
C ASP A 633 -4.07 3.21 33.55
N ALA A 634 -3.82 2.32 32.58
CA ALA A 634 -4.11 0.90 32.73
C ALA A 634 -3.32 0.27 33.89
N LEU A 635 -2.05 0.65 34.08
CA LEU A 635 -1.22 0.16 35.18
C LEU A 635 -1.70 0.69 36.55
N SER A 636 -2.08 1.97 36.62
CA SER A 636 -2.64 2.59 37.82
C SER A 636 -3.98 1.94 38.21
N ALA A 637 -4.85 1.68 37.23
CA ALA A 637 -6.13 1.00 37.46
C ALA A 637 -5.96 -0.44 38.00
N MET A 638 -4.85 -1.10 37.68
CA MET A 638 -4.53 -2.43 38.19
C MET A 638 -3.91 -2.44 39.59
N SER A 639 -3.39 -1.30 40.06
CA SER A 639 -2.72 -1.21 41.36
C SER A 639 -3.69 -0.99 42.53
N GLY A 640 -4.98 -0.75 42.23
CA GLY A 640 -5.97 -0.36 43.24
C GLY A 640 -5.71 1.02 43.85
N PRO A 641 -6.71 1.67 44.47
CA PRO A 641 -6.48 2.82 45.33
C PRO A 641 -5.70 2.47 46.60
#